data_AF-A0A431JEX6-F1
#
_entry.id   AF-A0A431JEX6-F1
#
_cell.length_a   1.000
_cell.length_b   1.000
_cell.length_c   1.000
_cell.angle_alpha   90.00
_cell.angle_beta   90.00
_cell.angle_gamma   90.00
#
_symmetry.space_group_name_H-M   'P 1'
#
loop_
_entity.id
_entity.type
_entity.pdbx_description
1 polymer ?
#
loop_
_entity_poly.entity_id
_entity_poly.type
_entity_poly.pdbx_seq_one_letter_code
_entity_poly.pdbx_strand_id
1 'polypeptide(L)'
;MYLLTSRSLRAMVRGPRTRPSRTAAMTSRRCITSTALATCLAGSLSGALAAEPAPGPTTVRVSLPTAALQVQINQVALERSGPKRAVVVSAGAARSGRYRVLCNGRVAATGELKALPAFTAWGAGRQHFEVDFSRWQQPGRCQVEARVGGRVARSAPVRVADDALFSTTAPELLNYFRRSRHTGDGDRRIRIFETERFVDVHGGWKDAGGDSGKYLSHLGYANFFNPQQTSLVAWVLAYTADTAAPRYERAGLLRQVQDEAFWGADYLHRILDAVGYFYTTVFDKWGDDKAERMVVGYEGEAGTYTSLYRSAYRAGGGLAIAALARASRLAAQTGRQGEFSGDTYRADAIKAFDHLQRVNAQYTANGVENIIDDYSALIAAVELFHATQQARFLDAARDRAGRLMARQTPEGSFISDAGSRPYYHAVEAGLPALSLAHYLDIETDDARRSRLREVIRAALKREVDITQRVPNPFGYARQSFQLAPQGRAEGPVLEGFFIPHQNETGYWWQGESARLASLSTAMVAAGRRLGAPLPPDWAAYAQAQLDWTLGANPYGICMLYGFGRRNPPAVPSSAGDMWVGGISNGITGAVGSATGEGMAFGPGPDAEQWRWVEQWLPHSAWMLLAAVEIAPSAVQANPRDR
;
A
#
# COMPACT_ATOMS: atom_id res chain seq x y z
N MET A 1 -52.56 14.87 -17.32
CA MET A 1 -53.66 15.73 -16.80
C MET A 1 -54.03 15.26 -15.39
N TYR A 2 -54.59 16.16 -14.59
CA TYR A 2 -55.27 16.04 -13.27
C TYR A 2 -55.33 14.66 -12.57
N LEU A 3 -54.92 14.48 -11.30
CA LEU A 3 -55.31 15.12 -10.00
C LEU A 3 -56.53 14.49 -9.30
N LEU A 4 -56.59 14.72 -7.97
CA LEU A 4 -57.56 14.24 -6.95
C LEU A 4 -57.22 12.84 -6.39
N THR A 5 -56.79 12.61 -5.13
CA THR A 5 -56.96 13.19 -3.77
C THR A 5 -58.23 12.78 -3.02
N SER A 6 -58.05 12.12 -1.86
CA SER A 6 -59.01 12.12 -0.74
C SER A 6 -58.28 12.03 0.61
N ARG A 7 -58.76 12.79 1.62
CA ARG A 7 -58.30 12.77 3.02
C ARG A 7 -59.50 12.49 3.93
N SER A 8 -59.29 11.78 5.06
CA SER A 8 -59.93 12.02 6.38
C SER A 8 -59.60 10.91 7.39
N LEU A 9 -59.86 11.01 8.71
CA LEU A 9 -59.49 12.02 9.73
C LEU A 9 -60.10 11.63 11.11
N ARG A 10 -59.26 11.60 12.18
CA ARG A 10 -59.58 11.75 13.63
C ARG A 10 -60.58 10.82 14.37
N ALA A 11 -60.08 10.16 15.43
CA ALA A 11 -60.35 10.40 16.88
C ALA A 11 -59.36 9.52 17.70
N MET A 12 -58.74 9.84 18.84
CA MET A 12 -58.84 10.84 19.94
C MET A 12 -59.81 10.53 21.09
N VAL A 13 -59.27 10.04 22.22
CA VAL A 13 -59.87 9.98 23.58
C VAL A 13 -58.77 10.31 24.63
N ARG A 14 -59.12 10.73 25.86
CA ARG A 14 -58.18 11.22 26.92
C ARG A 14 -58.45 10.66 28.32
N GLY A 15 -57.37 10.35 29.06
CA GLY A 15 -57.26 10.48 30.53
C GLY A 15 -57.85 9.35 31.40
N PRO A 16 -57.74 9.44 32.76
CA PRO A 16 -57.21 10.54 33.58
C PRO A 16 -55.94 10.17 34.42
N ARG A 17 -55.62 10.95 35.47
CA ARG A 17 -54.42 10.90 36.34
C ARG A 17 -54.73 10.39 37.77
N THR A 18 -53.74 9.88 38.49
CA THR A 18 -53.62 10.03 39.98
C THR A 18 -52.19 9.88 40.53
N ARG A 19 -51.92 10.60 41.64
CA ARG A 19 -50.78 10.58 42.60
C ARG A 19 -51.31 11.23 43.91
N PRO A 20 -50.70 11.13 45.12
CA PRO A 20 -49.25 11.16 45.43
C PRO A 20 -48.74 9.85 46.12
N SER A 21 -48.03 9.70 47.28
CA SER A 21 -47.73 10.54 48.46
C SER A 21 -46.37 10.22 49.14
N ARG A 22 -46.11 10.89 50.28
CA ARG A 22 -45.00 10.78 51.27
C ARG A 22 -45.35 9.76 52.41
N THR A 23 -44.56 9.45 53.46
CA THR A 23 -43.41 10.12 54.14
C THR A 23 -42.66 9.15 55.09
N ALA A 24 -41.44 9.52 55.54
CA ALA A 24 -40.82 9.24 56.87
C ALA A 24 -40.41 7.78 57.23
N ALA A 25 -39.46 7.49 58.15
CA ALA A 25 -38.37 8.30 58.74
C ALA A 25 -37.27 7.41 59.41
N MET A 26 -36.19 8.07 59.86
CA MET A 26 -35.04 7.60 60.66
C MET A 26 -35.26 6.46 61.68
N THR A 27 -34.21 5.67 61.90
CA THR A 27 -33.49 5.66 63.20
C THR A 27 -32.10 5.01 63.10
N SER A 28 -31.25 5.25 64.09
CA SER A 28 -29.88 4.71 64.18
C SER A 28 -29.66 4.00 65.52
N ARG A 29 -28.65 3.12 65.59
CA ARG A 29 -27.86 2.87 66.80
C ARG A 29 -26.54 2.17 66.49
N ARG A 30 -25.55 2.37 67.37
CA ARG A 30 -24.22 1.74 67.33
C ARG A 30 -24.21 0.49 68.23
N CYS A 31 -23.27 -0.41 67.98
CA CYS A 31 -22.59 -1.15 69.03
C CYS A 31 -21.09 -1.22 68.73
N ILE A 32 -20.24 -1.46 69.73
CA ILE A 32 -18.78 -1.29 69.69
C ILE A 32 -18.09 -2.51 70.32
N THR A 33 -16.80 -2.71 69.99
CA THR A 33 -15.80 -3.68 70.50
C THR A 33 -15.67 -4.98 69.68
N SER A 34 -14.48 -5.59 69.53
CA SER A 34 -13.18 -5.31 70.20
C SER A 34 -11.94 -5.34 69.26
N THR A 35 -10.89 -4.72 69.78
CA THR A 35 -9.54 -4.46 69.24
C THR A 35 -8.68 -5.68 68.87
N ALA A 36 -7.83 -5.53 67.86
CA ALA A 36 -6.48 -6.10 67.80
C ALA A 36 -5.54 -5.16 67.01
N LEU A 37 -4.26 -5.04 67.38
CA LEU A 37 -3.29 -4.13 66.76
C LEU A 37 -2.41 -4.81 65.70
N ALA A 38 -2.09 -4.08 64.64
CA ALA A 38 -0.92 -4.32 63.79
C ALA A 38 -0.44 -2.98 63.19
N THR A 39 0.45 -2.26 63.88
CA THR A 39 0.90 -0.92 63.48
C THR A 39 2.29 -0.97 62.83
N CYS A 40 2.36 -0.75 61.52
CA CYS A 40 3.61 -0.43 60.83
C CYS A 40 3.44 0.88 60.03
N LEU A 41 4.49 1.70 59.99
CA LEU A 41 4.37 3.10 59.53
C LEU A 41 4.26 3.19 58.01
N ALA A 42 3.20 3.87 57.54
CA ALA A 42 3.12 4.36 56.17
C ALA A 42 3.93 5.66 56.03
N GLY A 43 5.13 5.58 55.47
CA GLY A 43 5.90 6.75 55.06
C GLY A 43 5.31 7.40 53.81
N SER A 44 4.85 8.65 53.92
CA SER A 44 4.18 9.35 52.82
C SER A 44 5.17 9.84 51.75
N LEU A 45 5.34 9.07 50.69
CA LEU A 45 5.97 9.52 49.44
C LEU A 45 4.91 9.74 48.37
N SER A 46 4.32 10.94 48.35
CA SER A 46 3.39 11.40 47.31
C SER A 46 4.11 11.73 46.01
N GLY A 47 4.79 10.74 45.44
CA GLY A 47 5.41 10.81 44.12
C GLY A 47 4.33 10.82 43.03
N ALA A 48 3.75 11.99 42.76
CA ALA A 48 2.89 12.18 41.61
C ALA A 48 3.72 12.01 40.33
N LEU A 49 3.62 10.83 39.70
CA LEU A 49 4.05 10.62 38.33
C LEU A 49 3.17 11.49 37.44
N ALA A 50 3.63 12.71 37.18
CA ALA A 50 3.06 13.55 36.14
C ALA A 50 3.18 12.78 34.81
N ALA A 51 2.05 12.58 34.13
CA ALA A 51 2.08 12.15 32.74
C ALA A 51 2.92 13.17 31.95
N GLU A 52 3.80 12.70 31.06
CA GLU A 52 4.53 13.60 30.19
C GLU A 52 3.53 14.44 29.39
N PRO A 53 3.71 15.76 29.30
CA PRO A 53 2.82 16.59 28.49
C PRO A 53 2.89 16.11 27.05
N ALA A 54 1.73 15.85 26.43
CA ALA A 54 1.65 15.46 25.03
C ALA A 54 2.50 16.43 24.18
N PRO A 55 3.33 15.92 23.25
CA PRO A 55 4.28 16.74 22.53
C PRO A 55 3.56 17.88 21.83
N GLY A 56 3.87 19.11 22.26
CA GLY A 56 3.28 20.33 21.69
C GLY A 56 3.52 20.37 20.17
N PRO A 57 2.62 21.03 19.40
CA PRO A 57 2.61 20.94 17.95
C PRO A 57 3.99 21.26 17.38
N THR A 58 4.63 20.23 16.81
CA THR A 58 5.87 20.41 16.08
C THR A 58 5.62 21.36 14.90
N THR A 59 6.70 21.96 14.41
CA THR A 59 6.66 22.77 13.18
C THR A 59 7.45 22.06 12.09
N VAL A 60 7.21 20.76 11.95
CA VAL A 60 7.96 19.91 11.01
C VAL A 60 7.61 20.34 9.59
N ARG A 61 8.63 20.81 8.86
CA ARG A 61 8.53 21.19 7.45
C ARG A 61 9.74 20.69 6.69
N VAL A 62 9.51 19.88 5.66
CA VAL A 62 10.59 19.29 4.85
C VAL A 62 10.84 20.13 3.59
N SER A 63 11.78 21.06 3.70
CA SER A 63 12.26 21.84 2.55
C SER A 63 13.07 20.98 1.56
N LEU A 64 13.01 21.36 0.28
CA LEU A 64 13.95 20.90 -0.74
C LEU A 64 15.40 21.28 -0.34
N PRO A 65 16.42 20.48 -0.71
CA PRO A 65 17.80 20.81 -0.39
C PRO A 65 18.25 22.07 -1.14
N THR A 66 18.92 22.97 -0.41
CA THR A 66 19.40 24.28 -0.89
C THR A 66 20.74 24.22 -1.61
N ALA A 67 21.46 23.09 -1.51
CA ALA A 67 22.76 22.90 -2.15
C ALA A 67 22.68 23.09 -3.67
N ALA A 68 23.52 23.97 -4.21
CA ALA A 68 23.47 24.40 -5.62
C ALA A 68 24.07 23.39 -6.62
N LEU A 69 24.54 22.23 -6.15
CA LEU A 69 24.83 21.03 -6.93
C LEU A 69 24.55 19.80 -6.06
N GLN A 70 23.81 18.82 -6.58
CA GLN A 70 23.35 17.62 -5.88
C GLN A 70 23.48 16.41 -6.80
N VAL A 71 23.64 15.21 -6.22
CA VAL A 71 23.63 13.94 -6.95
C VAL A 71 22.69 12.98 -6.25
N GLN A 72 21.48 12.83 -6.78
CA GLN A 72 20.45 11.96 -6.24
C GLN A 72 20.59 10.55 -6.85
N ILE A 73 20.46 9.52 -6.03
CA ILE A 73 20.65 8.11 -6.38
C ILE A 73 19.83 7.26 -5.40
N ASN A 74 19.50 6.03 -5.76
CA ASN A 74 19.07 5.02 -4.81
C ASN A 74 20.11 4.90 -3.69
N GLN A 75 19.68 5.08 -2.44
CA GLN A 75 20.57 5.18 -1.28
C GLN A 75 20.70 3.85 -0.53
N VAL A 76 20.14 2.77 -1.08
CA VAL A 76 19.97 1.48 -0.43
C VAL A 76 20.69 0.38 -1.22
N ALA A 77 20.15 0.00 -2.37
CA ALA A 77 20.66 -1.13 -3.16
C ALA A 77 20.30 -1.01 -4.64
N LEU A 78 21.22 -1.44 -5.51
CA LEU A 78 21.04 -1.58 -6.95
C LEU A 78 21.52 -2.97 -7.39
N GLU A 79 20.78 -3.61 -8.29
CA GLU A 79 21.16 -4.93 -8.81
C GLU A 79 22.41 -4.85 -9.71
N ARG A 80 23.34 -5.80 -9.54
CA ARG A 80 24.56 -5.92 -10.35
C ARG A 80 24.24 -6.05 -11.83
N SER A 81 23.19 -6.80 -12.16
CA SER A 81 22.64 -6.97 -13.51
C SER A 81 21.32 -6.22 -13.63
N GLY A 82 21.37 -4.94 -14.01
CA GLY A 82 20.21 -4.06 -14.09
C GLY A 82 20.60 -2.59 -14.31
N PRO A 83 19.62 -1.69 -14.51
CA PRO A 83 19.84 -0.26 -14.67
C PRO A 83 20.48 0.36 -13.42
N LYS A 84 21.38 1.33 -13.60
CA LYS A 84 22.05 2.06 -12.52
C LYS A 84 22.19 3.53 -12.91
N ARG A 85 21.35 4.37 -12.33
CA ARG A 85 21.23 5.79 -12.68
C ARG A 85 21.45 6.69 -11.47
N ALA A 86 22.09 7.83 -11.68
CA ALA A 86 22.03 8.96 -10.77
C ALA A 86 21.57 10.22 -11.50
N VAL A 87 20.84 11.08 -10.79
CA VAL A 87 20.32 12.36 -11.30
C VAL A 87 21.11 13.49 -10.65
N VAL A 88 21.89 14.21 -11.45
CA VAL A 88 22.64 15.39 -11.00
C VAL A 88 21.75 16.61 -11.16
N VAL A 89 21.50 17.34 -10.07
CA VAL A 89 20.69 18.55 -10.05
C VAL A 89 21.60 19.74 -9.79
N SER A 90 21.60 20.74 -10.69
CA SER A 90 22.49 21.91 -10.62
C SER A 90 21.71 23.22 -10.71
N ALA A 91 22.08 24.20 -9.90
CA ALA A 91 21.53 25.56 -9.94
C ALA A 91 22.57 26.55 -10.48
N GLY A 92 22.31 27.14 -11.65
CA GLY A 92 23.20 28.09 -12.33
C GLY A 92 23.23 27.89 -13.85
N ALA A 93 24.07 28.67 -14.54
CA ALA A 93 24.11 28.73 -16.01
C ALA A 93 24.90 27.60 -16.70
N ALA A 94 25.77 26.89 -15.98
CA ALA A 94 26.66 25.87 -16.57
C ALA A 94 25.86 24.74 -17.25
N ARG A 95 26.06 24.54 -18.56
CA ARG A 95 25.34 23.56 -19.41
C ARG A 95 26.02 22.20 -19.54
N SER A 96 27.18 22.03 -18.92
CA SER A 96 28.00 20.81 -18.99
C SER A 96 28.78 20.58 -17.69
N GLY A 97 29.34 19.38 -17.56
CA GLY A 97 30.15 18.97 -16.43
C GLY A 97 30.53 17.49 -16.56
N ARG A 98 31.38 16.99 -15.65
CA ARG A 98 31.90 15.61 -15.68
C ARG A 98 31.45 14.80 -14.48
N TYR A 99 31.49 13.48 -14.61
CA TYR A 99 31.31 12.56 -13.49
C TYR A 99 32.46 11.56 -13.37
N ARG A 100 32.58 10.99 -12.16
CA ARG A 100 33.23 9.70 -11.93
C ARG A 100 32.40 8.85 -10.99
N VAL A 101 32.33 7.55 -11.27
CA VAL A 101 31.78 6.54 -10.37
C VAL A 101 32.95 5.94 -9.60
N LEU A 102 32.85 5.92 -8.27
CA LEU A 102 33.83 5.35 -7.36
C LEU A 102 33.21 4.10 -6.71
N CYS A 103 33.71 2.90 -7.03
CA CYS A 103 33.27 1.64 -6.42
C CYS A 103 34.42 1.03 -5.63
N ASN A 104 34.19 0.69 -4.36
CA ASN A 104 35.22 0.20 -3.43
C ASN A 104 36.47 1.11 -3.39
N GLY A 105 36.27 2.42 -3.47
CA GLY A 105 37.34 3.45 -3.52
C GLY A 105 38.05 3.61 -4.88
N ARG A 106 37.88 2.67 -5.82
CA ARG A 106 38.50 2.71 -7.16
C ARG A 106 37.58 3.41 -8.16
N VAL A 107 38.16 4.02 -9.20
CA VAL A 107 37.39 4.61 -10.31
C VAL A 107 36.81 3.48 -11.16
N ALA A 108 35.49 3.40 -11.19
CA ALA A 108 34.71 2.40 -11.91
C ALA A 108 34.27 2.88 -13.30
N ALA A 109 33.98 4.18 -13.45
CA ALA A 109 33.66 4.84 -14.71
C ALA A 109 33.95 6.34 -14.61
N THR A 110 34.16 7.00 -15.75
CA THR A 110 34.23 8.46 -15.90
C THR A 110 33.50 8.88 -17.17
N GLY A 111 33.08 10.15 -17.27
CA GLY A 111 32.45 10.67 -18.48
C GLY A 111 31.99 12.12 -18.36
N GLU A 112 31.42 12.63 -19.46
CA GLU A 112 30.63 13.86 -19.45
C GLU A 112 29.21 13.59 -18.94
N LEU A 113 28.62 14.56 -18.26
CA LEU A 113 27.24 14.51 -17.79
C LEU A 113 26.27 14.66 -18.97
N LYS A 114 25.41 13.66 -19.18
CA LYS A 114 24.36 13.72 -20.19
C LYS A 114 23.27 14.70 -19.73
N ALA A 115 23.19 15.87 -20.37
CA ALA A 115 22.12 16.83 -20.09
C ALA A 115 20.74 16.22 -20.39
N LEU A 116 19.79 16.42 -19.48
CA LEU A 116 18.40 16.02 -19.65
C LEU A 116 17.55 17.20 -20.17
N PRO A 117 16.39 16.95 -20.80
CA PRO A 117 15.49 18.01 -21.24
C PRO A 117 15.10 18.97 -20.11
N ALA A 118 14.85 20.23 -20.46
CA ALA A 118 14.48 21.26 -19.49
C ALA A 118 13.18 20.87 -18.75
N PHE A 119 13.20 20.95 -17.43
CA PHE A 119 12.10 20.52 -16.56
C PHE A 119 11.80 21.60 -15.53
N THR A 120 10.54 22.03 -15.48
CA THR A 120 10.08 23.17 -14.67
C THR A 120 8.84 22.87 -13.81
N ALA A 121 8.20 21.70 -13.97
CA ALA A 121 6.94 21.36 -13.29
C ALA A 121 7.08 21.29 -11.75
N TRP A 122 8.29 21.07 -11.24
CA TRP A 122 8.62 21.12 -9.80
C TRP A 122 9.51 22.31 -9.43
N GLY A 123 9.38 23.42 -10.18
CA GLY A 123 10.13 24.67 -10.00
C GLY A 123 11.18 24.91 -11.08
N ALA A 124 11.42 26.19 -11.37
CA ALA A 124 12.36 26.65 -12.39
C ALA A 124 13.82 26.79 -11.88
N GLY A 125 14.74 27.16 -12.78
CA GLY A 125 16.13 27.51 -12.43
C GLY A 125 17.08 26.34 -12.12
N ARG A 126 16.59 25.09 -12.15
CA ARG A 126 17.37 23.86 -11.97
C ARG A 126 17.64 23.18 -13.31
N GLN A 127 18.88 22.76 -13.52
CA GLN A 127 19.29 21.90 -14.62
C GLN A 127 19.47 20.46 -14.11
N HIS A 128 19.14 19.50 -14.97
CA HIS A 128 19.18 18.08 -14.65
C HIS A 128 20.12 17.36 -15.61
N PHE A 129 20.95 16.46 -15.09
CA PHE A 129 21.82 15.60 -15.89
C PHE A 129 21.72 14.16 -15.40
N GLU A 130 21.99 13.22 -16.31
CA GLU A 130 22.02 11.79 -16.06
C GLU A 130 23.46 11.27 -15.96
N VAL A 131 23.69 10.40 -14.99
CA VAL A 131 24.83 9.48 -14.97
C VAL A 131 24.27 8.07 -15.05
N ASP A 132 24.38 7.45 -16.23
CA ASP A 132 24.17 6.02 -16.41
C ASP A 132 25.50 5.28 -16.16
N PHE A 133 25.47 4.31 -15.26
CA PHE A 133 26.58 3.40 -14.99
C PHE A 133 26.14 1.93 -14.99
N SER A 134 25.03 1.61 -15.66
CA SER A 134 24.44 0.26 -15.76
C SER A 134 25.43 -0.79 -16.24
N ARG A 135 26.37 -0.39 -17.13
CA ARG A 135 27.49 -1.21 -17.63
C ARG A 135 28.43 -1.73 -16.55
N TRP A 136 28.46 -1.11 -15.36
CA TRP A 136 29.24 -1.62 -14.23
C TRP A 136 28.53 -2.82 -13.60
N GLN A 137 29.11 -4.01 -13.75
CA GLN A 137 28.57 -5.27 -13.25
C GLN A 137 29.47 -5.96 -12.19
N GLN A 138 30.29 -5.20 -11.47
CA GLN A 138 31.13 -5.73 -10.39
C GLN A 138 30.54 -5.39 -9.01
N PRO A 139 30.42 -6.35 -8.07
CA PRO A 139 29.91 -6.08 -6.73
C PRO A 139 30.74 -5.05 -5.96
N GLY A 140 30.09 -4.26 -5.11
CA GLY A 140 30.77 -3.31 -4.24
C GLY A 140 29.87 -2.19 -3.71
N ARG A 141 30.50 -1.25 -3.00
CA ARG A 141 29.86 0.00 -2.57
C ARG A 141 30.26 1.12 -3.53
N CYS A 142 29.31 1.64 -4.29
CA CYS A 142 29.52 2.63 -5.34
C CYS A 142 29.01 4.03 -4.93
N GLN A 143 29.67 5.08 -5.41
CA GLN A 143 29.29 6.48 -5.22
C GLN A 143 29.55 7.27 -6.51
N VAL A 144 28.61 8.11 -6.91
CA VAL A 144 28.77 9.03 -8.06
C VAL A 144 29.25 10.38 -7.54
N GLU A 145 30.38 10.86 -8.07
CA GLU A 145 30.83 12.25 -7.92
C GLU A 145 30.57 12.99 -9.23
N ALA A 146 29.97 14.18 -9.16
CA ALA A 146 29.71 15.05 -10.31
C ALA A 146 30.36 16.43 -10.11
N ARG A 147 30.88 17.01 -11.19
CA ARG A 147 31.50 18.35 -11.22
C ARG A 147 30.85 19.22 -12.29
N VAL A 148 30.20 20.31 -11.88
CA VAL A 148 29.45 21.24 -12.75
C VAL A 148 29.79 22.68 -12.34
N GLY A 149 30.17 23.53 -13.30
CA GLY A 149 30.45 24.94 -13.04
C GLY A 149 31.48 25.17 -11.92
N GLY A 150 32.57 24.39 -11.92
CA GLY A 150 33.60 24.41 -10.88
C GLY A 150 33.26 23.62 -9.60
N ARG A 151 31.98 23.61 -9.19
CA ARG A 151 31.47 22.91 -7.99
C ARG A 151 31.56 21.39 -8.13
N VAL A 152 31.67 20.68 -7.00
CA VAL A 152 31.68 19.21 -6.91
C VAL A 152 30.63 18.75 -5.90
N ALA A 153 29.92 17.65 -6.19
CA ALA A 153 28.97 17.01 -5.27
C ALA A 153 29.05 15.48 -5.35
N ARG A 154 28.61 14.78 -4.29
CA ARG A 154 28.70 13.31 -4.15
C ARG A 154 27.39 12.67 -3.69
N SER A 155 27.00 11.62 -4.41
CA SER A 155 25.81 10.82 -4.13
C SER A 155 25.89 10.09 -2.79
N ALA A 156 24.76 9.52 -2.35
CA ALA A 156 24.81 8.49 -1.33
C ALA A 156 25.65 7.29 -1.83
N PRO A 157 26.42 6.63 -0.95
CA PRO A 157 27.12 5.40 -1.30
C PRO A 157 26.14 4.21 -1.27
N VAL A 158 25.92 3.56 -2.41
CA VAL A 158 24.93 2.50 -2.63
C VAL A 158 25.59 1.12 -2.75
N ARG A 159 24.92 0.05 -2.30
CA ARG A 159 25.35 -1.34 -2.51
C ARG A 159 24.98 -1.79 -3.93
N VAL A 160 25.96 -2.34 -4.66
CA VAL A 160 25.77 -3.06 -5.92
C VAL A 160 26.13 -4.53 -5.70
N ALA A 161 25.19 -5.45 -5.91
CA ALA A 161 25.36 -6.90 -5.79
C ALA A 161 24.24 -7.63 -6.55
N ASP A 162 24.32 -8.95 -6.71
CA ASP A 162 23.12 -9.74 -7.08
C ASP A 162 22.21 -9.90 -5.85
N ASP A 163 20.90 -9.94 -6.08
CA ASP A 163 19.88 -10.06 -5.03
C ASP A 163 19.96 -8.91 -4.01
N ALA A 164 20.50 -7.75 -4.45
CA ALA A 164 20.95 -6.66 -3.58
C ALA A 164 19.79 -5.98 -2.86
N LEU A 165 18.70 -5.71 -3.56
CA LEU A 165 17.50 -5.09 -2.99
C LEU A 165 16.90 -6.02 -1.93
N PHE A 166 16.58 -7.26 -2.31
CA PHE A 166 16.01 -8.26 -1.40
C PHE A 166 16.88 -8.48 -0.16
N SER A 167 18.16 -8.82 -0.35
CA SER A 167 19.07 -9.13 0.77
C SER A 167 19.44 -7.92 1.64
N THR A 168 19.09 -6.70 1.24
CA THR A 168 19.22 -5.49 2.08
C THR A 168 17.90 -5.10 2.76
N THR A 169 16.72 -5.29 2.15
CA THR A 169 15.45 -4.78 2.69
C THR A 169 14.57 -5.85 3.34
N ALA A 170 14.59 -7.09 2.86
CA ALA A 170 13.68 -8.15 3.32
C ALA A 170 13.71 -8.42 4.84
N PRO A 171 14.87 -8.43 5.55
CA PRO A 171 14.89 -8.62 7.00
C PRO A 171 14.08 -7.56 7.75
N GLU A 172 14.23 -6.28 7.37
CA GLU A 172 13.55 -5.18 8.06
C GLU A 172 12.11 -5.01 7.60
N LEU A 173 11.78 -5.32 6.34
CA LEU A 173 10.37 -5.39 5.88
C LEU A 173 9.58 -6.44 6.69
N LEU A 174 10.17 -7.61 6.96
CA LEU A 174 9.57 -8.64 7.82
C LEU A 174 9.58 -8.25 9.32
N ASN A 175 10.57 -7.49 9.79
CA ASN A 175 10.56 -6.93 11.15
C ASN A 175 9.47 -5.88 11.33
N TYR A 176 9.21 -5.06 10.30
CA TYR A 176 8.13 -4.07 10.30
C TYR A 176 6.78 -4.77 10.45
N PHE A 177 6.43 -5.74 9.60
CA PHE A 177 5.18 -6.50 9.75
C PHE A 177 5.06 -7.14 11.14
N ARG A 178 6.13 -7.76 11.64
CA ARG A 178 6.14 -8.35 13.00
C ARG A 178 5.88 -7.33 14.11
N ARG A 179 6.36 -6.08 13.96
CA ARG A 179 6.09 -4.97 14.89
C ARG A 179 4.69 -4.40 14.74
N SER A 180 4.16 -4.37 13.51
CA SER A 180 2.78 -3.95 13.23
C SER A 180 1.73 -4.92 13.76
N ARG A 181 2.06 -6.14 14.20
CA ARG A 181 1.09 -7.14 14.66
C ARG A 181 0.18 -6.57 15.76
N HIS A 182 -1.14 -6.60 15.54
CA HIS A 182 -2.10 -6.16 16.55
C HIS A 182 -2.38 -7.29 17.55
N THR A 183 -1.67 -7.27 18.68
CA THR A 183 -1.70 -8.32 19.70
C THR A 183 -2.62 -8.05 20.90
N GLY A 184 -3.28 -6.88 20.95
CA GLY A 184 -4.17 -6.53 22.07
C GLY A 184 -5.47 -7.34 22.10
N ASP A 185 -5.82 -7.88 23.28
CA ASP A 185 -6.98 -8.75 23.48
C ASP A 185 -8.35 -8.06 23.33
N GLY A 186 -8.40 -6.72 23.23
CA GLY A 186 -9.66 -5.97 23.04
C GLY A 186 -10.45 -6.40 21.80
N ASP A 187 -9.76 -6.84 20.75
CA ASP A 187 -10.38 -7.30 19.50
C ASP A 187 -11.05 -8.70 19.60
N ARG A 188 -10.98 -9.37 20.77
CA ARG A 188 -11.64 -10.68 20.98
C ARG A 188 -13.15 -10.62 21.15
N ARG A 189 -13.72 -9.44 21.41
CA ARG A 189 -15.17 -9.29 21.59
C ARG A 189 -15.62 -7.86 21.25
N ILE A 190 -15.48 -7.46 19.99
CA ILE A 190 -15.99 -6.16 19.52
C ILE A 190 -17.35 -6.31 18.84
N ARG A 191 -18.12 -5.21 18.84
CA ARG A 191 -19.45 -5.14 18.24
C ARG A 191 -19.37 -4.85 16.74
N ILE A 192 -20.37 -5.30 15.98
CA ILE A 192 -20.56 -4.87 14.59
C ILE A 192 -21.55 -3.70 14.57
N PHE A 193 -21.21 -2.63 13.85
CA PHE A 193 -21.99 -1.40 13.76
C PHE A 193 -23.48 -1.65 13.46
N GLU A 194 -24.35 -0.93 14.17
CA GLU A 194 -25.82 -1.06 14.11
C GLU A 194 -26.37 -2.47 14.42
N THR A 195 -25.60 -3.32 15.11
CA THR A 195 -26.07 -4.63 15.59
C THR A 195 -25.74 -4.87 17.07
N GLU A 196 -26.42 -5.87 17.65
CA GLU A 196 -26.09 -6.50 18.94
C GLU A 196 -25.11 -7.68 18.79
N ARG A 197 -24.52 -7.88 17.60
CA ARG A 197 -23.64 -9.01 17.33
C ARG A 197 -22.20 -8.67 17.70
N PHE A 198 -21.60 -9.51 18.54
CA PHE A 198 -20.19 -9.45 18.91
C PHE A 198 -19.39 -10.52 18.18
N VAL A 199 -18.13 -10.23 17.88
CA VAL A 199 -17.21 -11.11 17.15
C VAL A 199 -15.81 -11.09 17.79
N ASP A 200 -15.10 -12.21 17.67
CA ASP A 200 -13.65 -12.25 17.86
C ASP A 200 -12.99 -11.99 16.50
N VAL A 201 -12.17 -10.94 16.43
CA VAL A 201 -11.37 -10.56 15.27
C VAL A 201 -9.92 -10.24 15.67
N HIS A 202 -9.39 -10.92 16.70
CA HIS A 202 -8.04 -10.66 17.19
C HIS A 202 -6.93 -11.06 16.19
N GLY A 203 -5.73 -10.51 16.40
CA GLY A 203 -4.61 -10.63 15.46
C GLY A 203 -4.67 -9.62 14.31
N GLY A 204 -3.99 -9.92 13.20
CA GLY A 204 -3.80 -8.99 12.09
C GLY A 204 -2.71 -7.96 12.39
N TRP A 205 -2.73 -6.82 11.69
CA TRP A 205 -1.74 -5.76 11.85
C TRP A 205 -2.42 -4.39 12.03
N LYS A 206 -1.81 -3.50 12.83
CA LYS A 206 -2.06 -2.05 12.76
C LYS A 206 -1.78 -1.61 11.34
N ASP A 207 -2.66 -0.79 10.78
CA ASP A 207 -2.62 -0.43 9.37
C ASP A 207 -1.58 0.64 9.05
N ALA A 208 -1.43 1.62 9.94
CA ALA A 208 -0.54 2.76 9.77
C ALA A 208 0.26 3.07 11.05
N GLY A 209 1.16 4.05 10.98
CA GLY A 209 1.88 4.56 12.15
C GLY A 209 0.96 5.26 13.15
N GLY A 210 0.03 6.09 12.67
CA GLY A 210 -0.98 6.79 13.47
C GLY A 210 -2.26 5.99 13.71
N ASP A 211 -2.50 4.88 13.00
CA ASP A 211 -3.77 4.14 13.06
C ASP A 211 -3.63 2.71 13.60
N SER A 212 -4.31 2.44 14.73
CA SER A 212 -4.41 1.11 15.35
C SER A 212 -5.53 0.24 14.76
N GLY A 213 -6.35 0.82 13.88
CA GLY A 213 -7.34 0.13 13.06
C GLY A 213 -6.72 -0.92 12.14
N LYS A 214 -7.58 -1.78 11.60
CA LYS A 214 -7.18 -2.96 10.81
C LYS A 214 -8.14 -3.12 9.64
N TYR A 215 -7.62 -3.09 8.43
CA TYR A 215 -8.44 -2.96 7.22
C TYR A 215 -8.13 -4.06 6.22
N LEU A 216 -9.16 -4.58 5.57
CA LEU A 216 -9.06 -5.18 4.25
C LEU A 216 -9.05 -4.10 3.15
N SER A 217 -9.84 -3.04 3.34
CA SER A 217 -9.88 -1.84 2.50
C SER A 217 -10.52 -0.66 3.24
N HIS A 218 -10.45 0.54 2.67
CA HIS A 218 -11.28 1.71 3.04
C HIS A 218 -11.69 2.50 1.78
N LEU A 219 -12.23 3.72 1.92
CA LEU A 219 -12.71 4.58 0.82
C LEU A 219 -13.84 3.98 -0.06
N GLY A 220 -14.56 2.97 0.43
CA GLY A 220 -15.58 2.24 -0.34
C GLY A 220 -16.70 3.11 -0.91
N TYR A 221 -17.05 4.21 -0.22
CA TYR A 221 -18.03 5.20 -0.67
C TYR A 221 -17.61 5.92 -1.97
N ALA A 222 -16.31 6.13 -2.18
CA ALA A 222 -15.74 6.74 -3.38
C ALA A 222 -15.59 5.74 -4.55
N ASN A 223 -15.85 4.45 -4.30
CA ASN A 223 -15.90 3.32 -5.25
C ASN A 223 -14.59 2.94 -5.97
N PHE A 224 -13.87 3.91 -6.53
CA PHE A 224 -12.70 3.71 -7.40
C PHE A 224 -11.36 3.96 -6.68
N PHE A 225 -11.39 4.01 -5.36
CA PHE A 225 -10.25 4.33 -4.49
C PHE A 225 -9.88 3.21 -3.51
N ASN A 226 -10.65 2.11 -3.48
CA ASN A 226 -10.48 0.99 -2.55
C ASN A 226 -9.08 0.33 -2.67
N PRO A 227 -8.16 0.53 -1.70
CA PRO A 227 -6.89 -0.16 -1.71
C PRO A 227 -7.03 -1.56 -1.11
N GLN A 228 -6.18 -2.51 -1.52
CA GLN A 228 -6.04 -3.80 -0.85
C GLN A 228 -5.02 -3.64 0.29
N GLN A 229 -5.44 -3.86 1.55
CA GLN A 229 -4.63 -3.58 2.74
C GLN A 229 -4.10 -4.86 3.41
N THR A 230 -4.68 -5.31 4.52
CA THR A 230 -4.22 -6.51 5.24
C THR A 230 -4.26 -7.76 4.35
N SER A 231 -5.21 -7.85 3.41
CA SER A 231 -5.29 -8.94 2.43
C SER A 231 -4.13 -8.92 1.42
N LEU A 232 -3.66 -7.74 1.00
CA LEU A 232 -2.45 -7.62 0.18
C LEU A 232 -1.22 -8.10 0.96
N VAL A 233 -1.07 -7.67 2.22
CA VAL A 233 0.05 -8.09 3.09
C VAL A 233 0.08 -9.62 3.22
N ALA A 234 -1.07 -10.23 3.56
CA ALA A 234 -1.20 -11.67 3.70
C ALA A 234 -0.93 -12.43 2.38
N TRP A 235 -1.44 -11.94 1.23
CA TRP A 235 -1.17 -12.55 -0.07
C TRP A 235 0.30 -12.43 -0.46
N VAL A 236 0.92 -11.26 -0.33
CA VAL A 236 2.35 -11.07 -0.63
C VAL A 236 3.22 -11.99 0.20
N LEU A 237 3.00 -12.06 1.52
CA LEU A 237 3.77 -12.94 2.41
C LEU A 237 3.61 -14.41 2.04
N ALA A 238 2.37 -14.89 1.80
CA ALA A 238 2.13 -16.28 1.40
C ALA A 238 2.69 -16.60 0.00
N TYR A 239 2.50 -15.70 -0.98
CA TYR A 239 2.99 -15.86 -2.36
C TYR A 239 4.51 -15.90 -2.42
N THR A 240 5.18 -14.99 -1.72
CA THR A 240 6.66 -14.93 -1.69
C THR A 240 7.27 -16.06 -0.87
N ALA A 241 6.61 -16.52 0.18
CA ALA A 241 7.02 -17.70 0.95
C ALA A 241 6.93 -19.02 0.15
N ASP A 242 5.96 -19.15 -0.76
CA ASP A 242 5.83 -20.28 -1.71
C ASP A 242 6.84 -20.11 -2.87
N THR A 243 6.67 -19.06 -3.68
CA THR A 243 7.37 -18.91 -4.97
C THR A 243 8.86 -18.57 -4.87
N ALA A 244 9.31 -18.00 -3.75
CA ALA A 244 10.70 -17.59 -3.55
C ALA A 244 11.38 -18.26 -2.35
N ALA A 245 10.87 -19.40 -1.85
CA ALA A 245 11.42 -20.10 -0.70
C ALA A 245 12.96 -20.24 -0.71
N PRO A 246 13.63 -20.67 -1.82
CA PRO A 246 15.09 -20.80 -1.83
C PRO A 246 15.87 -19.49 -1.68
N ARG A 247 15.23 -18.34 -1.92
CA ARG A 247 15.81 -17.02 -1.67
C ARG A 247 15.71 -16.64 -0.19
N TYR A 248 14.55 -16.86 0.44
CA TYR A 248 14.39 -16.68 1.88
C TYR A 248 15.25 -17.66 2.70
N GLU A 249 15.48 -18.88 2.23
CA GLU A 249 16.41 -19.85 2.84
C GLU A 249 17.84 -19.30 2.89
N ARG A 250 18.38 -18.83 1.76
CA ARG A 250 19.73 -18.25 1.68
C ARG A 250 19.89 -16.99 2.53
N ALA A 251 18.80 -16.28 2.82
CA ALA A 251 18.78 -15.12 3.72
C ALA A 251 18.54 -15.47 5.20
N GLY A 252 18.25 -16.74 5.54
CA GLY A 252 17.86 -17.15 6.89
C GLY A 252 16.44 -16.73 7.30
N LEU A 253 15.63 -16.25 6.36
CA LEU A 253 14.33 -15.61 6.59
C LEU A 253 13.11 -16.53 6.35
N LEU A 254 13.30 -17.75 5.82
CA LEU A 254 12.16 -18.60 5.38
C LEU A 254 11.13 -18.83 6.50
N ARG A 255 11.61 -19.13 7.71
CA ARG A 255 10.71 -19.34 8.86
C ARG A 255 9.88 -18.08 9.14
N GLN A 256 10.51 -16.91 9.13
CA GLN A 256 9.88 -15.63 9.47
C GLN A 256 8.83 -15.19 8.43
N VAL A 257 9.09 -15.32 7.13
CA VAL A 257 8.08 -14.97 6.11
C VAL A 257 6.87 -15.90 6.19
N GLN A 258 7.07 -17.19 6.48
CA GLN A 258 6.00 -18.14 6.75
C GLN A 258 5.26 -17.82 8.07
N ASP A 259 5.97 -17.40 9.12
CA ASP A 259 5.38 -17.02 10.42
C ASP A 259 4.48 -15.76 10.32
N GLU A 260 4.82 -14.80 9.45
CA GLU A 260 3.94 -13.64 9.15
C GLU A 260 2.82 -14.02 8.16
N ALA A 261 3.07 -14.90 7.19
CA ALA A 261 2.05 -15.36 6.25
C ALA A 261 0.89 -16.09 6.94
N PHE A 262 1.20 -17.03 7.86
CA PHE A 262 0.17 -17.74 8.62
C PHE A 262 -0.53 -16.85 9.64
N TRP A 263 0.17 -15.87 10.26
CA TRP A 263 -0.48 -14.86 11.09
C TRP A 263 -1.53 -14.03 10.32
N GLY A 264 -1.22 -13.69 9.07
CA GLY A 264 -2.18 -13.07 8.15
C GLY A 264 -3.37 -13.99 7.85
N ALA A 265 -3.11 -15.25 7.49
CA ALA A 265 -4.15 -16.23 7.18
C ALA A 265 -5.08 -16.52 8.38
N ASP A 266 -4.54 -16.60 9.59
CA ASP A 266 -5.32 -16.78 10.82
C ASP A 266 -6.23 -15.57 11.10
N TYR A 267 -5.76 -14.35 10.86
CA TYR A 267 -6.61 -13.16 10.96
C TYR A 267 -7.73 -13.18 9.91
N LEU A 268 -7.40 -13.53 8.66
CA LEU A 268 -8.38 -13.65 7.57
C LEU A 268 -9.45 -14.71 7.86
N HIS A 269 -9.12 -15.80 8.52
CA HIS A 269 -10.09 -16.77 9.04
C HIS A 269 -11.03 -16.12 10.07
N ARG A 270 -10.50 -15.48 11.12
CA ARG A 270 -11.32 -14.88 12.19
C ARG A 270 -12.27 -13.78 11.70
N ILE A 271 -11.90 -13.02 10.66
CA ILE A 271 -12.77 -11.99 10.07
C ILE A 271 -13.72 -12.51 8.97
N LEU A 272 -13.75 -13.81 8.66
CA LEU A 272 -14.71 -14.39 7.73
C LEU A 272 -16.02 -14.73 8.43
N ASP A 273 -17.08 -14.00 8.10
CA ASP A 273 -18.41 -14.22 8.64
C ASP A 273 -18.95 -15.64 8.35
N ALA A 274 -19.83 -16.14 9.21
CA ALA A 274 -20.53 -17.42 9.02
C ALA A 274 -21.22 -17.53 7.65
N VAL A 275 -21.77 -16.43 7.11
CA VAL A 275 -22.42 -16.37 5.79
C VAL A 275 -21.42 -16.41 4.63
N GLY A 276 -20.18 -15.96 4.83
CA GLY A 276 -19.10 -16.04 3.83
C GLY A 276 -18.58 -14.71 3.26
N TYR A 277 -18.82 -13.57 3.91
CA TYR A 277 -18.14 -12.31 3.59
C TYR A 277 -17.08 -11.99 4.65
N PHE A 278 -16.00 -11.31 4.28
CA PHE A 278 -15.05 -10.80 5.28
C PHE A 278 -15.50 -9.45 5.84
N TYR A 279 -15.08 -9.13 7.06
CA TYR A 279 -15.23 -7.78 7.60
C TYR A 279 -14.26 -6.80 6.96
N THR A 280 -14.75 -5.67 6.46
CA THR A 280 -13.94 -4.66 5.76
C THR A 280 -12.91 -3.99 6.69
N THR A 281 -13.31 -3.70 7.92
CA THR A 281 -12.55 -2.82 8.83
C THR A 281 -12.86 -3.09 10.30
N VAL A 282 -11.84 -3.01 11.15
CA VAL A 282 -11.92 -2.77 12.60
C VAL A 282 -11.38 -1.37 12.87
N PHE A 283 -12.16 -0.48 13.49
CA PHE A 283 -11.81 0.96 13.61
C PHE A 283 -12.42 1.63 14.84
N ASP A 284 -11.74 2.67 15.31
CA ASP A 284 -11.99 3.48 16.52
C ASP A 284 -11.75 4.98 16.27
N LYS A 285 -11.98 5.45 15.03
CA LYS A 285 -11.78 6.85 14.61
C LYS A 285 -10.38 7.39 14.92
N TRP A 286 -9.36 6.61 14.54
CA TRP A 286 -7.94 6.95 14.75
C TRP A 286 -7.59 7.13 16.24
N GLY A 287 -8.23 6.34 17.11
CA GLY A 287 -8.03 6.40 18.56
C GLY A 287 -8.72 7.57 19.29
N ASP A 288 -9.92 8.00 18.87
CA ASP A 288 -10.74 8.90 19.69
C ASP A 288 -11.21 8.15 20.96
N ASP A 289 -10.82 8.63 22.15
CA ASP A 289 -11.22 8.07 23.46
C ASP A 289 -12.73 7.88 23.64
N LYS A 290 -13.57 8.54 22.82
CA LYS A 290 -15.04 8.45 22.84
C LYS A 290 -15.61 7.50 21.78
N ALA A 291 -14.79 6.98 20.86
CA ALA A 291 -15.21 6.07 19.83
C ALA A 291 -15.19 4.62 20.34
N GLU A 292 -16.30 3.91 20.20
CA GLU A 292 -16.33 2.46 20.38
C GLU A 292 -15.60 1.80 19.21
N ARG A 293 -14.57 1.00 19.51
CA ARG A 293 -13.85 0.19 18.53
C ARG A 293 -14.75 -0.94 18.03
N MET A 294 -15.08 -0.92 16.75
CA MET A 294 -16.09 -1.81 16.15
C MET A 294 -15.65 -2.36 14.80
N VAL A 295 -16.35 -3.41 14.35
CA VAL A 295 -16.42 -3.76 12.94
C VAL A 295 -17.35 -2.77 12.24
N VAL A 296 -16.80 -2.00 11.29
CA VAL A 296 -17.49 -0.88 10.61
C VAL A 296 -17.16 -0.85 9.11
N GLY A 297 -17.94 -0.10 8.34
CA GLY A 297 -17.38 0.68 7.23
C GLY A 297 -17.28 2.15 7.66
N TYR A 298 -16.65 3.02 6.88
CA TYR A 298 -16.70 4.46 7.16
C TYR A 298 -16.63 5.32 5.91
N GLU A 299 -16.98 6.60 6.07
CA GLU A 299 -16.91 7.64 5.05
C GLU A 299 -16.36 8.98 5.59
N GLY A 300 -15.66 9.70 4.71
CA GLY A 300 -15.11 11.03 4.94
C GLY A 300 -13.97 11.14 5.97
N GLU A 301 -13.37 12.32 6.01
CA GLU A 301 -12.27 12.71 6.92
C GLU A 301 -12.69 12.72 8.41
N ALA A 302 -14.00 12.66 8.70
CA ALA A 302 -14.55 12.59 10.06
C ALA A 302 -14.77 11.15 10.58
N GLY A 303 -14.44 10.13 9.79
CA GLY A 303 -14.54 8.72 10.20
C GLY A 303 -15.98 8.31 10.53
N THR A 304 -16.97 8.78 9.74
CA THR A 304 -18.39 8.51 9.98
C THR A 304 -18.66 7.03 9.76
N TYR A 305 -19.05 6.30 10.80
CA TYR A 305 -19.33 4.87 10.73
C TYR A 305 -20.53 4.56 9.82
N THR A 306 -20.42 3.50 9.02
CA THR A 306 -21.45 3.03 8.08
C THR A 306 -21.58 1.50 8.10
N SER A 307 -22.65 0.98 7.50
CA SER A 307 -22.89 -0.47 7.33
C SER A 307 -22.12 -1.12 6.17
N LEU A 308 -21.10 -0.44 5.62
CA LEU A 308 -20.19 -0.94 4.58
C LEU A 308 -19.08 -1.86 5.14
N TYR A 309 -19.33 -2.54 6.27
CA TYR A 309 -18.42 -3.48 6.92
C TYR A 309 -18.30 -4.84 6.23
N ARG A 310 -18.87 -5.01 5.04
CA ARG A 310 -18.89 -6.27 4.28
C ARG A 310 -17.98 -6.12 3.06
N SER A 311 -16.90 -6.89 2.99
CA SER A 311 -15.94 -6.78 1.89
C SER A 311 -16.49 -7.32 0.57
N ALA A 312 -16.72 -6.41 -0.39
CA ALA A 312 -16.72 -6.72 -1.82
C ALA A 312 -15.36 -7.24 -2.30
N TYR A 313 -15.28 -7.78 -3.52
CA TYR A 313 -14.03 -8.16 -4.18
C TYR A 313 -13.03 -6.99 -4.17
N ARG A 314 -13.48 -5.79 -4.54
CA ARG A 314 -12.63 -4.58 -4.49
C ARG A 314 -12.25 -4.10 -3.08
N ALA A 315 -13.07 -4.41 -2.08
CA ALA A 315 -12.87 -3.96 -0.71
C ALA A 315 -12.02 -4.96 0.09
N GLY A 316 -10.91 -5.41 -0.50
CA GLY A 316 -9.97 -6.36 0.08
C GLY A 316 -10.42 -7.83 0.06
N GLY A 317 -11.68 -8.12 -0.28
CA GLY A 317 -12.25 -9.48 -0.26
C GLY A 317 -11.63 -10.42 -1.30
N GLY A 318 -11.27 -9.92 -2.48
CA GLY A 318 -10.60 -10.73 -3.51
C GLY A 318 -9.20 -11.15 -3.08
N LEU A 319 -8.40 -10.21 -2.58
CA LEU A 319 -7.05 -10.53 -2.08
C LEU A 319 -7.10 -11.36 -0.78
N ALA A 320 -8.17 -11.30 0.01
CA ALA A 320 -8.35 -12.17 1.18
C ALA A 320 -8.55 -13.64 0.78
N ILE A 321 -9.39 -13.89 -0.24
CA ILE A 321 -9.53 -15.23 -0.87
C ILE A 321 -8.19 -15.69 -1.43
N ALA A 322 -7.48 -14.83 -2.15
CA ALA A 322 -6.18 -15.11 -2.74
C ALA A 322 -5.13 -15.50 -1.68
N ALA A 323 -5.06 -14.75 -0.59
CA ALA A 323 -4.15 -14.99 0.52
C ALA A 323 -4.42 -16.35 1.21
N LEU A 324 -5.70 -16.64 1.52
CA LEU A 324 -6.10 -17.91 2.14
C LEU A 324 -5.85 -19.12 1.22
N ALA A 325 -6.15 -18.99 -0.08
CA ALA A 325 -5.87 -20.02 -1.07
C ALA A 325 -4.35 -20.28 -1.20
N ARG A 326 -3.52 -19.24 -1.27
CA ARG A 326 -2.05 -19.38 -1.29
C ARG A 326 -1.49 -19.93 0.03
N ALA A 327 -2.02 -19.51 1.19
CA ALA A 327 -1.64 -20.02 2.50
C ALA A 327 -1.96 -21.52 2.67
N SER A 328 -3.08 -22.01 2.11
CA SER A 328 -3.42 -23.44 2.08
C SER A 328 -2.38 -24.28 1.32
N ARG A 329 -1.87 -23.76 0.20
CA ARG A 329 -0.80 -24.39 -0.58
C ARG A 329 0.49 -24.40 0.20
N LEU A 330 0.88 -23.25 0.75
CA LEU A 330 2.09 -23.09 1.56
C LEU A 330 2.09 -24.07 2.74
N ALA A 331 0.94 -24.27 3.39
CA ALA A 331 0.78 -25.25 4.46
C ALA A 331 1.01 -26.68 3.97
N ALA A 332 0.31 -27.09 2.90
CA ALA A 332 0.44 -28.42 2.31
C ALA A 332 1.86 -28.72 1.78
N GLN A 333 2.57 -27.70 1.26
CA GLN A 333 3.95 -27.82 0.76
C GLN A 333 4.99 -27.95 1.88
N THR A 334 4.76 -27.33 3.03
CA THR A 334 5.78 -27.17 4.09
C THR A 334 5.52 -28.00 5.35
N GLY A 335 4.31 -28.55 5.51
CA GLY A 335 3.87 -29.19 6.76
C GLY A 335 3.70 -28.20 7.93
N ARG A 336 3.67 -26.89 7.65
CA ARG A 336 3.50 -25.81 8.63
C ARG A 336 2.11 -25.20 8.51
N GLN A 337 1.61 -24.58 9.57
CA GLN A 337 0.34 -23.84 9.59
C GLN A 337 0.35 -22.81 10.73
N GLY A 338 -0.71 -22.00 10.84
CA GLY A 338 -0.92 -21.08 11.96
C GLY A 338 -1.70 -21.74 13.10
N GLU A 339 -2.60 -20.97 13.72
CA GLU A 339 -3.64 -21.47 14.62
C GLU A 339 -4.62 -22.39 13.88
N PHE A 340 -4.95 -22.05 12.62
CA PHE A 340 -5.85 -22.83 11.76
C PHE A 340 -5.06 -23.64 10.72
N SER A 341 -5.70 -24.68 10.15
CA SER A 341 -5.03 -25.59 9.22
C SER A 341 -5.07 -25.10 7.77
N GLY A 342 -4.19 -25.67 6.94
CA GLY A 342 -4.23 -25.46 5.48
C GLY A 342 -5.60 -25.76 4.86
N ASP A 343 -6.27 -26.82 5.31
CA ASP A 343 -7.61 -27.19 4.84
C ASP A 343 -8.69 -26.19 5.31
N THR A 344 -8.55 -25.59 6.50
CA THR A 344 -9.42 -24.49 6.94
C THR A 344 -9.27 -23.29 6.01
N TYR A 345 -8.04 -22.81 5.77
CA TYR A 345 -7.81 -21.68 4.86
C TYR A 345 -8.35 -21.96 3.45
N ARG A 346 -8.22 -23.20 2.95
CA ARG A 346 -8.75 -23.64 1.66
C ARG A 346 -10.29 -23.60 1.63
N ALA A 347 -10.94 -24.12 2.66
CA ALA A 347 -12.40 -24.12 2.77
C ALA A 347 -12.96 -22.70 2.84
N ASP A 348 -12.30 -21.82 3.60
CA ASP A 348 -12.67 -20.41 3.76
C ASP A 348 -12.53 -19.63 2.45
N ALA A 349 -11.42 -19.81 1.72
CA ALA A 349 -11.21 -19.21 0.41
C ALA A 349 -12.31 -19.62 -0.58
N ILE A 350 -12.67 -20.90 -0.62
CA ILE A 350 -13.75 -21.42 -1.47
C ILE A 350 -15.10 -20.83 -1.05
N LYS A 351 -15.42 -20.88 0.25
CA LYS A 351 -16.67 -20.36 0.85
C LYS A 351 -16.86 -18.88 0.50
N ALA A 352 -15.83 -18.06 0.68
CA ALA A 352 -15.90 -16.63 0.42
C ALA A 352 -16.01 -16.30 -1.07
N PHE A 353 -15.35 -17.07 -1.94
CA PHE A 353 -15.48 -16.92 -3.39
C PHE A 353 -16.87 -17.31 -3.89
N ASP A 354 -17.38 -18.47 -3.48
CA ASP A 354 -18.73 -18.95 -3.83
C ASP A 354 -19.84 -18.06 -3.25
N HIS A 355 -19.54 -17.30 -2.20
CA HIS A 355 -20.40 -16.24 -1.68
C HIS A 355 -20.36 -14.98 -2.55
N LEU A 356 -19.18 -14.37 -2.75
CA LEU A 356 -19.05 -13.12 -3.50
C LEU A 356 -19.48 -13.27 -4.97
N GLN A 357 -19.27 -14.41 -5.61
CA GLN A 357 -19.79 -14.70 -6.97
C GLN A 357 -21.32 -14.54 -7.08
N ARG A 358 -22.08 -14.58 -5.98
CA ARG A 358 -23.54 -14.39 -5.95
C ARG A 358 -23.99 -13.00 -5.51
N VAL A 359 -23.23 -12.33 -4.63
CA VAL A 359 -23.70 -11.11 -3.94
C VAL A 359 -22.74 -9.92 -3.98
N ASN A 360 -21.59 -9.98 -4.67
CA ASN A 360 -20.56 -8.94 -4.60
C ASN A 360 -21.09 -7.51 -4.73
N ALA A 361 -21.92 -7.25 -5.75
CA ALA A 361 -22.54 -5.95 -6.01
C ALA A 361 -23.34 -5.41 -4.80
N GLN A 362 -23.94 -6.26 -3.96
CA GLN A 362 -24.68 -5.84 -2.76
C GLN A 362 -23.78 -5.28 -1.65
N TYR A 363 -22.47 -5.48 -1.75
CA TYR A 363 -21.45 -4.94 -0.84
C TYR A 363 -20.66 -3.77 -1.45
N THR A 364 -20.99 -3.39 -2.69
CA THR A 364 -20.44 -2.20 -3.35
C THR A 364 -21.33 -0.99 -3.05
N ALA A 365 -20.74 0.14 -2.65
CA ALA A 365 -21.51 1.32 -2.21
C ALA A 365 -22.43 1.91 -3.30
N ASN A 366 -22.11 1.68 -4.58
CA ASN A 366 -22.88 2.10 -5.74
C ASN A 366 -23.68 0.97 -6.43
N GLY A 367 -23.64 -0.28 -5.92
CA GLY A 367 -24.29 -1.44 -6.54
C GLY A 367 -23.65 -1.94 -7.85
N VAL A 368 -22.44 -1.50 -8.21
CA VAL A 368 -21.80 -1.80 -9.50
C VAL A 368 -20.34 -2.25 -9.33
N GLU A 369 -19.97 -3.35 -9.99
CA GLU A 369 -18.58 -3.85 -10.06
C GLU A 369 -17.71 -2.99 -10.97
N ASN A 370 -16.49 -2.68 -10.52
CA ASN A 370 -15.54 -1.85 -11.25
C ASN A 370 -14.19 -2.58 -11.49
N ILE A 371 -13.19 -1.90 -12.06
CA ILE A 371 -11.90 -2.54 -12.38
C ILE A 371 -11.23 -3.22 -11.18
N ILE A 372 -11.42 -2.67 -9.97
CA ILE A 372 -10.83 -3.16 -8.72
C ILE A 372 -11.48 -4.49 -8.33
N ASP A 373 -12.79 -4.65 -8.59
CA ASP A 373 -13.47 -5.94 -8.40
C ASP A 373 -12.91 -6.98 -9.38
N ASP A 374 -12.71 -6.60 -10.65
CA ASP A 374 -12.26 -7.55 -11.68
C ASP A 374 -10.82 -8.04 -11.48
N TYR A 375 -9.84 -7.18 -11.17
CA TYR A 375 -8.47 -7.66 -10.89
C TYR A 375 -8.36 -8.43 -9.56
N SER A 376 -9.16 -8.06 -8.54
CA SER A 376 -9.12 -8.71 -7.24
C SER A 376 -9.81 -10.08 -7.28
N ALA A 377 -10.92 -10.19 -8.01
CA ALA A 377 -11.57 -11.47 -8.29
C ALA A 377 -10.75 -12.36 -9.24
N LEU A 378 -9.98 -11.78 -10.18
CA LEU A 378 -9.09 -12.53 -11.05
C LEU A 378 -7.97 -13.21 -10.25
N ILE A 379 -7.26 -12.49 -9.37
CA ILE A 379 -6.23 -13.10 -8.51
C ILE A 379 -6.84 -14.13 -7.56
N ALA A 380 -8.02 -13.86 -6.98
CA ALA A 380 -8.75 -14.83 -6.17
C ALA A 380 -9.03 -16.15 -6.92
N ALA A 381 -9.49 -16.06 -8.17
CA ALA A 381 -9.78 -17.22 -9.01
C ALA A 381 -8.51 -17.98 -9.44
N VAL A 382 -7.41 -17.27 -9.75
CA VAL A 382 -6.13 -17.89 -10.09
C VAL A 382 -5.55 -18.66 -8.90
N GLU A 383 -5.57 -18.07 -7.71
CA GLU A 383 -5.08 -18.73 -6.50
C GLU A 383 -5.94 -19.94 -6.10
N LEU A 384 -7.26 -19.83 -6.22
CA LEU A 384 -8.17 -20.97 -6.01
C LEU A 384 -7.97 -22.08 -7.06
N PHE A 385 -7.65 -21.75 -8.31
CA PHE A 385 -7.26 -22.76 -9.29
C PHE A 385 -5.95 -23.44 -8.88
N HIS A 386 -4.91 -22.69 -8.48
CA HIS A 386 -3.67 -23.28 -7.96
C HIS A 386 -3.87 -24.12 -6.69
N ALA A 387 -4.82 -23.78 -5.82
CA ALA A 387 -5.08 -24.47 -4.55
C ALA A 387 -6.03 -25.69 -4.68
N THR A 388 -6.75 -25.82 -5.80
CA THR A 388 -7.80 -26.86 -5.93
C THR A 388 -7.79 -27.65 -7.24
N GLN A 389 -7.19 -27.11 -8.30
CA GLN A 389 -7.26 -27.61 -9.68
C GLN A 389 -8.69 -27.82 -10.23
N GLN A 390 -9.71 -27.23 -9.60
CA GLN A 390 -11.10 -27.34 -10.09
C GLN A 390 -11.32 -26.37 -11.26
N ALA A 391 -11.78 -26.91 -12.40
CA ALA A 391 -11.99 -26.14 -13.65
C ALA A 391 -12.83 -24.86 -13.46
N ARG A 392 -13.83 -24.89 -12.56
CA ARG A 392 -14.69 -23.73 -12.24
C ARG A 392 -13.93 -22.46 -11.85
N PHE A 393 -12.73 -22.56 -11.28
CA PHE A 393 -11.92 -21.39 -10.94
C PHE A 393 -11.08 -20.89 -12.12
N LEU A 394 -10.64 -21.76 -13.03
CA LEU A 394 -10.08 -21.35 -14.32
C LEU A 394 -11.15 -20.66 -15.18
N ASP A 395 -12.38 -21.16 -15.18
CA ASP A 395 -13.50 -20.54 -15.91
C ASP A 395 -13.96 -19.21 -15.29
N ALA A 396 -13.91 -19.07 -13.96
CA ALA A 396 -14.12 -17.77 -13.32
C ALA A 396 -12.95 -16.79 -13.59
N ALA A 397 -11.71 -17.28 -13.65
CA ALA A 397 -10.56 -16.47 -14.06
C ALA A 397 -10.69 -16.03 -15.54
N ARG A 398 -11.20 -16.89 -16.43
CA ARG A 398 -11.52 -16.56 -17.83
C ARG A 398 -12.55 -15.45 -17.96
N ASP A 399 -13.61 -15.45 -17.14
CA ASP A 399 -14.60 -14.37 -17.08
C ASP A 399 -13.96 -13.07 -16.57
N ARG A 400 -13.33 -13.08 -15.39
CA ARG A 400 -12.72 -11.89 -14.79
C ARG A 400 -11.61 -11.28 -15.63
N ALA A 401 -10.77 -12.10 -16.27
CA ALA A 401 -9.80 -11.63 -17.25
C ALA A 401 -10.51 -11.04 -18.48
N GLY A 402 -11.57 -11.66 -19.00
CA GLY A 402 -12.37 -11.14 -20.10
C GLY A 402 -12.93 -9.73 -19.82
N ARG A 403 -13.49 -9.52 -18.62
CA ARG A 403 -13.98 -8.21 -18.15
C ARG A 403 -12.85 -7.19 -18.02
N LEU A 404 -11.75 -7.55 -17.37
CA LEU A 404 -10.59 -6.67 -17.17
C LEU A 404 -9.94 -6.26 -18.51
N MET A 405 -9.81 -7.21 -19.45
CA MET A 405 -9.33 -6.95 -20.81
C MET A 405 -10.30 -6.04 -21.60
N ALA A 406 -11.62 -6.14 -21.38
CA ALA A 406 -12.61 -5.28 -22.02
C ALA A 406 -12.60 -3.83 -21.51
N ARG A 407 -11.95 -3.56 -20.38
CA ARG A 407 -11.73 -2.19 -19.85
C ARG A 407 -10.51 -1.48 -20.48
N GLN A 408 -9.75 -2.14 -21.36
CA GLN A 408 -8.57 -1.53 -21.97
C GLN A 408 -8.94 -0.64 -23.17
N THR A 409 -8.47 0.61 -23.13
CA THR A 409 -8.51 1.59 -24.23
C THR A 409 -7.56 1.19 -25.37
N PRO A 410 -7.77 1.66 -26.63
CA PRO A 410 -6.86 1.40 -27.74
C PRO A 410 -5.39 1.81 -27.47
N GLU A 411 -5.17 2.78 -26.58
CA GLU A 411 -3.87 3.27 -26.15
C GLU A 411 -3.19 2.38 -25.10
N GLY A 412 -3.84 1.31 -24.62
CA GLY A 412 -3.34 0.37 -23.62
C GLY A 412 -3.67 0.73 -22.16
N SER A 413 -4.14 1.94 -21.90
CA SER A 413 -4.65 2.38 -20.57
C SER A 413 -5.96 1.68 -20.20
N PHE A 414 -6.28 1.54 -18.91
CA PHE A 414 -7.56 0.96 -18.48
C PHE A 414 -8.57 2.03 -18.02
N ILE A 415 -9.86 1.75 -18.23
CA ILE A 415 -11.00 2.49 -17.67
C ILE A 415 -11.43 1.83 -16.35
N SER A 416 -11.64 2.62 -15.30
CA SER A 416 -12.04 2.11 -13.99
C SER A 416 -13.53 1.85 -13.86
N ASP A 417 -14.38 2.68 -14.49
CA ASP A 417 -15.83 2.59 -14.46
C ASP A 417 -16.41 1.85 -15.68
N ALA A 418 -17.69 2.08 -16.01
CA ALA A 418 -18.34 1.59 -17.23
C ALA A 418 -18.50 2.71 -18.29
N GLY A 419 -17.72 3.78 -18.18
CA GLY A 419 -17.85 5.00 -18.97
C GLY A 419 -16.52 5.42 -19.57
N SER A 420 -15.84 6.37 -18.92
CA SER A 420 -14.57 6.94 -19.41
C SER A 420 -13.54 7.24 -18.32
N ARG A 421 -13.84 6.94 -17.05
CA ARG A 421 -12.98 7.30 -15.91
C ARG A 421 -11.66 6.53 -16.02
N PRO A 422 -10.50 7.18 -16.17
CA PRO A 422 -9.23 6.48 -16.21
C PRO A 422 -8.98 5.72 -14.90
N TYR A 423 -8.40 4.53 -14.98
CA TYR A 423 -7.87 3.88 -13.80
C TYR A 423 -6.55 4.52 -13.37
N TYR A 424 -6.56 5.09 -12.18
CA TYR A 424 -5.40 5.59 -11.44
C TYR A 424 -5.57 5.21 -9.97
N HIS A 425 -4.48 4.92 -9.26
CA HIS A 425 -4.53 4.50 -7.87
C HIS A 425 -3.18 4.75 -7.18
N ALA A 426 -3.17 5.50 -6.06
CA ALA A 426 -1.96 5.78 -5.27
C ALA A 426 -1.32 4.55 -4.57
N VAL A 427 -1.86 3.35 -4.79
CA VAL A 427 -1.49 2.12 -4.07
C VAL A 427 -1.13 0.97 -5.00
N GLU A 428 -1.95 0.72 -6.02
CA GLU A 428 -1.94 -0.56 -6.72
C GLU A 428 -2.21 -0.44 -8.24
N ALA A 429 -1.73 0.63 -8.86
CA ALA A 429 -1.87 0.83 -10.31
C ALA A 429 -1.28 -0.31 -11.16
N GLY A 430 -0.36 -1.12 -10.62
CA GLY A 430 0.16 -2.32 -11.27
C GLY A 430 -0.77 -3.55 -11.27
N LEU A 431 -1.80 -3.62 -10.41
CA LEU A 431 -2.64 -4.83 -10.27
C LEU A 431 -3.37 -5.28 -11.55
N PRO A 432 -3.88 -4.40 -12.44
CA PRO A 432 -4.46 -4.83 -13.72
C PRO A 432 -3.50 -5.66 -14.57
N ALA A 433 -2.26 -5.20 -14.76
CA ALA A 433 -1.26 -5.93 -15.55
C ALA A 433 -0.72 -7.17 -14.83
N LEU A 434 -0.55 -7.10 -13.49
CA LEU A 434 -0.05 -8.21 -12.68
C LEU A 434 -1.06 -9.36 -12.58
N SER A 435 -2.34 -9.07 -12.33
CA SER A 435 -3.42 -10.08 -12.25
C SER A 435 -3.60 -10.84 -13.58
N LEU A 436 -3.59 -10.12 -14.71
CA LEU A 436 -3.59 -10.70 -16.05
C LEU A 436 -2.34 -11.59 -16.29
N ALA A 437 -1.19 -11.24 -15.72
CA ALA A 437 0.03 -12.03 -15.84
C ALA A 437 0.04 -13.30 -14.98
N HIS A 438 -0.55 -13.27 -13.78
CA HIS A 438 -0.79 -14.50 -13.00
C HIS A 438 -1.79 -15.43 -13.71
N TYR A 439 -2.83 -14.87 -14.34
CA TYR A 439 -3.76 -15.65 -15.16
C TYR A 439 -3.10 -16.26 -16.42
N LEU A 440 -2.10 -15.58 -17.01
CA LEU A 440 -1.29 -16.12 -18.11
C LEU A 440 -0.46 -17.35 -17.71
N ASP A 441 -0.21 -17.58 -16.42
CA ASP A 441 0.48 -18.78 -15.94
C ASP A 441 -0.45 -20.01 -15.88
N ILE A 442 -1.78 -19.83 -15.85
CA ILE A 442 -2.75 -20.94 -15.69
C ILE A 442 -3.66 -21.21 -16.90
N GLU A 443 -3.87 -20.24 -17.79
CA GLU A 443 -4.67 -20.47 -19.01
C GLU A 443 -3.91 -21.39 -19.98
N THR A 444 -4.60 -22.39 -20.52
CA THR A 444 -4.07 -23.40 -21.45
C THR A 444 -4.47 -23.14 -22.91
N ASP A 445 -5.52 -22.36 -23.17
CA ASP A 445 -5.97 -22.02 -24.52
C ASP A 445 -5.05 -20.97 -25.20
N ASP A 446 -4.38 -21.34 -26.29
CA ASP A 446 -3.37 -20.47 -26.93
C ASP A 446 -3.91 -19.19 -27.56
N ALA A 447 -5.20 -19.15 -27.95
CA ALA A 447 -5.82 -17.93 -28.47
C ALA A 447 -6.02 -16.91 -27.33
N ARG A 448 -6.54 -17.36 -26.17
CA ARG A 448 -6.65 -16.56 -24.94
C ARG A 448 -5.27 -16.15 -24.44
N ARG A 449 -4.30 -17.06 -24.35
CA ARG A 449 -2.91 -16.74 -23.96
C ARG A 449 -2.29 -15.68 -24.87
N SER A 450 -2.57 -15.71 -26.17
CA SER A 450 -2.00 -14.75 -27.13
C SER A 450 -2.64 -13.36 -27.03
N ARG A 451 -3.97 -13.27 -27.00
CA ARG A 451 -4.70 -12.01 -26.75
C ARG A 451 -4.34 -11.39 -25.40
N LEU A 452 -4.12 -12.23 -24.38
CA LEU A 452 -3.67 -11.82 -23.06
C LEU A 452 -2.26 -11.22 -23.06
N ARG A 453 -1.31 -11.85 -23.79
CA ARG A 453 0.03 -11.29 -24.02
C ARG A 453 -0.01 -9.94 -24.74
N GLU A 454 -0.97 -9.71 -25.62
CA GLU A 454 -1.18 -8.42 -26.30
C GLU A 454 -1.69 -7.34 -25.34
N VAL A 455 -2.73 -7.62 -24.55
CA VAL A 455 -3.29 -6.68 -23.56
C VAL A 455 -2.23 -6.28 -22.51
N ILE A 456 -1.49 -7.24 -21.98
CA ILE A 456 -0.40 -6.98 -21.02
C ILE A 456 0.69 -6.13 -21.68
N ARG A 457 1.06 -6.41 -22.94
CA ARG A 457 2.07 -5.63 -23.67
C ARG A 457 1.61 -4.18 -23.89
N ALA A 458 0.34 -3.97 -24.23
CA ALA A 458 -0.22 -2.63 -24.42
C ALA A 458 -0.25 -1.84 -23.10
N ALA A 459 -0.65 -2.47 -21.99
CA ALA A 459 -0.66 -1.86 -20.67
C ALA A 459 0.76 -1.43 -20.22
N LEU A 460 1.73 -2.33 -20.29
CA LEU A 460 3.11 -2.02 -19.92
C LEU A 460 3.73 -0.96 -20.84
N LYS A 461 3.46 -1.00 -22.15
CA LYS A 461 3.90 0.07 -23.05
C LYS A 461 3.28 1.42 -22.69
N ARG A 462 1.98 1.48 -22.34
CA ARG A 462 1.30 2.73 -21.97
C ARG A 462 1.95 3.41 -20.75
N GLU A 463 2.38 2.63 -19.76
CA GLU A 463 3.08 3.12 -18.56
C GLU A 463 4.45 3.75 -18.88
N VAL A 464 5.18 3.18 -19.85
CA VAL A 464 6.44 3.76 -20.33
C VAL A 464 6.17 4.99 -21.19
N ASP A 465 5.24 4.91 -22.14
CA ASP A 465 4.86 6.00 -23.04
C ASP A 465 4.40 7.24 -22.26
N ILE A 466 3.48 7.08 -21.29
CA ILE A 466 2.96 8.21 -20.50
C ILE A 466 4.06 8.89 -19.69
N THR A 467 5.01 8.11 -19.20
CA THR A 467 6.12 8.57 -18.37
C THR A 467 7.18 9.34 -19.17
N GLN A 468 7.27 9.10 -20.48
CA GLN A 468 8.19 9.77 -21.41
C GLN A 468 7.57 10.94 -22.21
N ARG A 469 6.25 11.12 -22.21
CA ARG A 469 5.54 12.22 -22.93
C ARG A 469 5.99 13.65 -22.58
N VAL A 470 6.61 13.84 -21.42
CA VAL A 470 7.13 15.14 -20.95
C VAL A 470 8.53 14.97 -20.36
N PRO A 471 9.34 16.06 -20.26
CA PRO A 471 10.59 16.04 -19.51
C PRO A 471 10.39 15.45 -18.11
N ASN A 472 11.14 14.39 -17.79
CA ASN A 472 10.97 13.62 -16.56
C ASN A 472 12.34 13.20 -16.00
N PRO A 473 13.05 14.10 -15.28
CA PRO A 473 14.45 13.87 -14.92
C PRO A 473 14.66 12.77 -13.87
N PHE A 474 13.60 12.26 -13.25
CA PHE A 474 13.65 11.16 -12.29
C PHE A 474 12.95 9.87 -12.77
N GLY A 475 12.27 9.89 -13.92
CA GLY A 475 11.51 8.74 -14.44
C GLY A 475 10.20 8.44 -13.68
N TYR A 476 9.71 9.37 -12.87
CA TYR A 476 8.50 9.17 -12.04
C TYR A 476 7.29 8.81 -12.91
N ALA A 477 6.56 7.76 -12.53
CA ALA A 477 5.46 7.22 -13.32
C ALA A 477 4.31 8.22 -13.43
N ARG A 478 4.01 8.68 -14.66
CA ARG A 478 2.84 9.53 -14.90
C ARG A 478 1.56 8.70 -14.95
N GLN A 479 0.42 9.35 -14.77
CA GLN A 479 -0.90 8.69 -14.78
C GLN A 479 -1.95 9.56 -15.46
N SER A 480 -2.95 8.91 -16.05
CA SER A 480 -4.14 9.58 -16.61
C SER A 480 -5.24 9.63 -15.55
N PHE A 481 -5.98 10.73 -15.44
CA PHE A 481 -7.07 10.90 -14.48
C PHE A 481 -8.13 11.90 -14.97
N GLN A 482 -9.23 11.99 -14.22
CA GLN A 482 -10.21 13.07 -14.31
C GLN A 482 -10.37 13.70 -12.92
N LEU A 483 -10.84 14.94 -12.87
CA LEU A 483 -11.20 15.60 -11.61
C LEU A 483 -12.62 15.23 -11.20
N ALA A 484 -12.91 15.28 -9.91
CA ALA A 484 -14.24 14.99 -9.37
C ALA A 484 -14.71 16.08 -8.39
N PRO A 485 -14.92 17.34 -8.85
CA PRO A 485 -15.30 18.46 -7.99
C PRO A 485 -16.64 18.27 -7.26
N GLN A 486 -17.50 17.37 -7.75
CA GLN A 486 -18.82 17.05 -7.20
C GLN A 486 -18.90 15.59 -6.71
N GLY A 487 -17.78 14.99 -6.29
CA GLY A 487 -17.73 13.59 -5.83
C GLY A 487 -17.87 12.53 -6.95
N ARG A 488 -17.81 12.95 -8.21
CA ARG A 488 -17.88 12.11 -9.42
C ARG A 488 -16.91 12.62 -10.48
N ALA A 489 -16.12 11.73 -11.09
CA ALA A 489 -15.27 12.08 -12.23
C ALA A 489 -16.06 12.74 -13.38
N GLU A 490 -15.59 13.90 -13.83
CA GLU A 490 -16.14 14.65 -14.96
C GLU A 490 -15.03 15.46 -15.69
N GLY A 491 -15.39 16.06 -16.84
CA GLY A 491 -14.46 16.85 -17.63
C GLY A 491 -13.45 16.04 -18.46
N PRO A 492 -12.38 16.68 -18.97
CA PRO A 492 -11.39 16.04 -19.83
C PRO A 492 -10.49 15.07 -19.05
N VAL A 493 -9.99 14.04 -19.73
CA VAL A 493 -8.88 13.22 -19.22
C VAL A 493 -7.61 14.06 -19.23
N LEU A 494 -6.98 14.19 -18.07
CA LEU A 494 -5.71 14.87 -17.84
C LEU A 494 -4.59 13.83 -17.64
N GLU A 495 -3.33 14.25 -17.81
CA GLU A 495 -2.16 13.44 -17.46
C GLU A 495 -1.21 14.21 -16.53
N GLY A 496 -0.99 13.71 -15.31
CA GLY A 496 -0.08 14.31 -14.33
C GLY A 496 1.01 13.35 -13.86
N PHE A 497 1.82 13.80 -12.91
CA PHE A 497 2.70 12.93 -12.14
C PHE A 497 1.91 12.23 -11.04
N PHE A 498 1.35 13.01 -10.13
CA PHE A 498 0.60 12.53 -8.96
C PHE A 498 -0.90 12.39 -9.25
N ILE A 499 -1.63 11.75 -8.33
CA ILE A 499 -3.10 11.68 -8.35
C ILE A 499 -3.73 13.08 -8.16
N PRO A 500 -4.93 13.33 -8.70
CA PRO A 500 -5.65 14.57 -8.44
C PRO A 500 -6.08 14.65 -6.98
N HIS A 501 -5.83 15.80 -6.35
CA HIS A 501 -6.29 16.07 -4.99
C HIS A 501 -7.81 16.33 -4.96
N GLN A 502 -8.40 16.81 -6.07
CA GLN A 502 -9.84 16.94 -6.25
C GLN A 502 -10.42 15.67 -6.89
N ASN A 503 -10.66 14.66 -6.05
CA ASN A 503 -11.15 13.33 -6.44
C ASN A 503 -12.42 12.91 -5.65
N GLU A 504 -13.01 11.76 -5.99
CA GLU A 504 -14.32 11.32 -5.45
C GLU A 504 -14.38 11.15 -3.92
N THR A 505 -13.24 11.06 -3.24
CA THR A 505 -13.22 10.97 -1.77
C THR A 505 -13.53 12.31 -1.09
N GLY A 506 -13.32 13.43 -1.79
CA GLY A 506 -13.43 14.80 -1.26
C GLY A 506 -12.27 15.27 -0.38
N TYR A 507 -11.40 14.37 0.11
CA TYR A 507 -10.30 14.71 1.01
C TYR A 507 -9.02 13.89 0.79
N TRP A 508 -9.12 12.61 0.39
CA TRP A 508 -8.02 11.67 0.45
C TRP A 508 -7.09 11.80 -0.76
N TRP A 509 -5.84 12.13 -0.46
CA TRP A 509 -4.69 12.03 -1.34
C TRP A 509 -3.45 12.02 -0.45
N GLN A 510 -2.47 11.22 -0.84
CA GLN A 510 -1.24 10.97 -0.09
C GLN A 510 -0.14 10.55 -1.05
N GLY A 511 1.09 10.39 -0.54
CA GLY A 511 2.20 9.90 -1.35
C GLY A 511 1.98 8.48 -1.88
N GLU A 512 2.68 8.20 -2.99
CA GLU A 512 2.39 7.05 -3.86
C GLU A 512 3.42 5.91 -3.77
N SER A 513 4.11 5.75 -2.64
CA SER A 513 5.18 4.75 -2.46
C SER A 513 4.76 3.32 -2.83
N ALA A 514 3.49 2.95 -2.59
CA ALA A 514 2.93 1.64 -2.94
C ALA A 514 2.68 1.53 -4.44
N ARG A 515 2.03 2.53 -5.06
CA ARG A 515 1.80 2.56 -6.52
C ARG A 515 3.09 2.33 -7.28
N LEU A 516 4.14 3.06 -6.93
CA LEU A 516 5.45 2.98 -7.58
C LEU A 516 6.04 1.56 -7.51
N ALA A 517 5.99 0.92 -6.35
CA ALA A 517 6.43 -0.46 -6.19
C ALA A 517 5.50 -1.48 -6.88
N SER A 518 4.19 -1.24 -6.94
CA SER A 518 3.24 -2.06 -7.70
C SER A 518 3.49 -2.00 -9.21
N LEU A 519 3.80 -0.82 -9.75
CA LEU A 519 4.12 -0.60 -11.17
C LEU A 519 5.47 -1.22 -11.54
N SER A 520 6.47 -1.10 -10.66
CA SER A 520 7.75 -1.80 -10.80
C SER A 520 7.58 -3.32 -10.82
N THR A 521 6.81 -3.86 -9.87
CA THR A 521 6.45 -5.28 -9.79
C THR A 521 5.77 -5.74 -11.07
N ALA A 522 4.72 -5.05 -11.51
CA ALA A 522 4.00 -5.41 -12.73
C ALA A 522 4.90 -5.37 -13.96
N MET A 523 5.72 -4.32 -14.13
CA MET A 523 6.63 -4.18 -15.26
C MET A 523 7.62 -5.35 -15.36
N VAL A 524 8.15 -5.83 -14.23
CA VAL A 524 9.09 -6.96 -14.24
C VAL A 524 8.38 -8.30 -14.32
N ALA A 525 7.43 -8.57 -13.42
CA ALA A 525 6.78 -9.87 -13.31
C ALA A 525 5.93 -10.20 -14.55
N ALA A 526 5.16 -9.23 -15.07
CA ALA A 526 4.39 -9.40 -16.30
C ALA A 526 5.27 -9.25 -17.54
N GLY A 527 6.22 -8.32 -17.56
CA GLY A 527 7.13 -8.13 -18.69
C GLY A 527 7.97 -9.37 -19.00
N ARG A 528 8.51 -10.06 -17.98
CA ARG A 528 9.27 -11.31 -18.15
C ARG A 528 8.43 -12.45 -18.74
N ARG A 529 7.11 -12.47 -18.47
CA ARG A 529 6.15 -13.42 -19.06
C ARG A 529 5.80 -13.10 -20.52
N LEU A 530 6.13 -11.89 -21.01
CA LEU A 530 6.10 -11.54 -22.44
C LEU A 530 7.43 -11.84 -23.15
N GLY A 531 8.54 -11.82 -22.41
CA GLY A 531 9.88 -12.15 -22.90
C GLY A 531 10.98 -11.71 -21.93
N ALA A 532 12.13 -12.40 -21.96
CA ALA A 532 13.31 -12.05 -21.18
C ALA A 532 14.56 -12.02 -22.09
N PRO A 533 15.50 -11.06 -21.93
CA PRO A 533 15.47 -9.94 -20.98
C PRO A 533 14.35 -8.92 -21.29
N LEU A 534 14.02 -8.09 -20.31
CA LEU A 534 13.09 -6.96 -20.50
C LEU A 534 13.68 -5.95 -21.51
N PRO A 535 12.82 -5.20 -22.23
CA PRO A 535 13.26 -4.02 -22.97
C PRO A 535 14.04 -3.04 -22.07
N PRO A 536 15.13 -2.40 -22.54
CA PRO A 536 15.98 -1.57 -21.67
C PRO A 536 15.25 -0.38 -21.03
N ASP A 537 14.29 0.20 -21.74
CA ASP A 537 13.40 1.28 -21.29
C ASP A 537 12.38 0.79 -20.26
N TRP A 538 11.82 -0.42 -20.43
CA TRP A 538 10.94 -1.07 -19.44
C TRP A 538 11.69 -1.40 -18.15
N ALA A 539 12.92 -1.91 -18.26
CA ALA A 539 13.78 -2.14 -17.11
C ALA A 539 14.14 -0.81 -16.40
N ALA A 540 14.48 0.24 -17.16
CA ALA A 540 14.78 1.56 -16.62
C ALA A 540 13.58 2.20 -15.91
N TYR A 541 12.36 2.02 -16.44
CA TYR A 541 11.11 2.38 -15.76
C TYR A 541 10.98 1.64 -14.43
N ALA A 542 11.01 0.31 -14.44
CA ALA A 542 10.86 -0.49 -13.22
C ALA A 542 11.86 -0.07 -12.11
N GLN A 543 13.12 0.17 -12.47
CA GLN A 543 14.15 0.62 -11.52
C GLN A 543 13.89 2.05 -11.00
N ALA A 544 13.50 2.99 -11.87
CA ALA A 544 13.25 4.38 -11.49
C ALA A 544 12.16 4.52 -10.41
N GLN A 545 11.12 3.67 -10.45
CA GLN A 545 10.03 3.73 -9.49
C GLN A 545 10.48 3.36 -8.07
N LEU A 546 11.41 2.41 -7.92
CA LEU A 546 11.99 2.07 -6.62
C LEU A 546 13.08 3.04 -6.22
N ASP A 547 13.92 3.48 -7.16
CA ASP A 547 14.97 4.46 -6.92
C ASP A 547 14.38 5.74 -6.32
N TRP A 548 13.21 6.20 -6.77
CA TRP A 548 12.47 7.32 -6.17
C TRP A 548 12.19 7.10 -4.68
N THR A 549 11.59 5.98 -4.30
CA THR A 549 11.25 5.62 -2.92
C THR A 549 12.50 5.42 -2.06
N LEU A 550 13.59 4.93 -2.66
CA LEU A 550 14.87 4.65 -2.02
C LEU A 550 15.85 5.85 -2.08
N GLY A 551 15.37 7.04 -2.46
CA GLY A 551 16.08 8.31 -2.26
C GLY A 551 16.68 8.99 -3.49
N ALA A 552 16.41 8.51 -4.70
CA ALA A 552 16.63 9.21 -5.97
C ALA A 552 15.45 10.15 -6.28
N ASN A 553 15.22 11.14 -5.43
CA ASN A 553 14.13 12.10 -5.58
C ASN A 553 14.63 13.54 -5.29
N PRO A 554 13.86 14.59 -5.64
CA PRO A 554 14.26 15.98 -5.44
C PRO A 554 14.57 16.38 -3.98
N TYR A 555 14.04 15.64 -2.99
CA TYR A 555 14.29 15.87 -1.57
C TYR A 555 15.54 15.14 -1.04
N GLY A 556 16.07 14.18 -1.82
CA GLY A 556 17.17 13.29 -1.41
C GLY A 556 16.82 12.40 -0.22
N ILE A 557 15.56 12.04 -0.05
CA ILE A 557 15.02 11.38 1.14
C ILE A 557 14.67 9.91 0.87
N CYS A 558 15.20 8.98 1.65
CA CYS A 558 14.86 7.56 1.57
C CYS A 558 13.59 7.32 2.40
N MET A 559 12.50 6.96 1.72
CA MET A 559 11.17 6.80 2.32
C MET A 559 11.00 5.46 3.01
N LEU A 560 11.86 4.48 2.72
CA LEU A 560 12.13 3.32 3.59
C LEU A 560 12.92 3.77 4.82
N TYR A 561 12.28 3.69 5.99
CA TYR A 561 12.78 4.25 7.25
C TYR A 561 13.90 3.38 7.88
N GLY A 562 14.94 4.03 8.40
CA GLY A 562 16.17 3.40 8.87
C GLY A 562 17.24 3.19 7.78
N PHE A 563 16.95 3.54 6.52
CA PHE A 563 17.85 3.33 5.37
C PHE A 563 18.24 4.65 4.69
N GLY A 564 19.34 4.65 3.94
CA GLY A 564 19.85 5.83 3.22
C GLY A 564 20.53 6.89 4.11
N ARG A 565 20.48 8.16 3.70
CA ARG A 565 21.09 9.30 4.44
C ARG A 565 20.10 10.10 5.28
N ARG A 566 18.83 10.13 4.89
CA ARG A 566 17.77 10.97 5.46
C ARG A 566 16.45 10.22 5.30
N ASN A 567 15.72 10.04 6.39
CA ASN A 567 14.38 9.46 6.40
C ASN A 567 13.31 10.55 6.63
N PRO A 568 12.02 10.23 6.39
CA PRO A 568 10.90 11.03 6.87
C PRO A 568 11.07 11.42 8.35
N PRO A 569 10.74 12.66 8.75
CA PRO A 569 10.72 13.04 10.15
C PRO A 569 9.58 12.32 10.89
N ALA A 570 9.78 12.02 12.17
CA ALA A 570 8.69 11.58 13.04
C ALA A 570 7.75 12.76 13.35
N VAL A 571 6.45 12.54 13.22
CA VAL A 571 5.39 13.49 13.60
C VAL A 571 4.31 12.71 14.37
N PRO A 572 4.50 12.46 15.69
CA PRO A 572 3.64 11.56 16.44
C PRO A 572 2.15 11.97 16.47
N SER A 573 1.87 13.26 16.29
CA SER A 573 0.54 13.87 16.31
C SER A 573 -0.35 13.55 15.10
N SER A 574 0.20 13.02 14.00
CA SER A 574 -0.60 12.59 12.83
C SER A 574 -0.03 11.38 12.07
N ALA A 575 1.22 11.00 12.33
CA ALA A 575 1.90 9.89 11.68
C ALA A 575 2.36 8.81 12.67
N GLY A 576 2.14 9.04 13.98
CA GLY A 576 2.34 8.09 15.07
C GLY A 576 3.68 7.36 15.10
N ASP A 577 3.60 6.04 15.22
CA ASP A 577 4.71 5.10 15.31
C ASP A 577 5.51 5.00 14.00
N MET A 578 6.81 5.31 14.05
CA MET A 578 7.73 5.22 12.91
C MET A 578 8.81 4.15 13.17
N TRP A 579 8.75 3.02 12.46
CA TRP A 579 9.64 1.88 12.66
C TRP A 579 10.56 1.60 11.48
N VAL A 580 11.73 1.00 11.76
CA VAL A 580 12.66 0.54 10.72
C VAL A 580 11.99 -0.53 9.86
N GLY A 581 12.17 -0.44 8.54
CA GLY A 581 11.50 -1.31 7.57
C GLY A 581 10.10 -0.86 7.14
N GLY A 582 9.49 0.10 7.85
CA GLY A 582 8.30 0.78 7.37
C GLY A 582 8.63 1.78 6.27
N ILE A 583 7.71 1.94 5.31
CA ILE A 583 7.85 2.89 4.19
C ILE A 583 6.76 3.95 4.30
N SER A 584 7.15 5.22 4.23
CA SER A 584 6.20 6.33 4.33
C SER A 584 5.37 6.52 3.06
N ASN A 585 4.14 7.03 3.22
CA ASN A 585 3.24 7.49 2.16
C ASN A 585 3.99 8.15 1.00
N GLY A 586 4.73 9.23 1.28
CA GLY A 586 5.76 9.76 0.38
C GLY A 586 5.43 11.09 -0.28
N ILE A 587 6.04 11.35 -1.44
CA ILE A 587 5.96 12.65 -2.15
C ILE A 587 4.66 12.74 -2.96
N THR A 588 4.00 13.91 -2.93
CA THR A 588 2.72 14.22 -3.61
C THR A 588 2.86 15.40 -4.58
N GLY A 589 1.75 15.78 -5.24
CA GLY A 589 1.56 17.11 -5.81
C GLY A 589 1.57 18.22 -4.75
N ALA A 590 1.56 19.48 -5.17
CA ALA A 590 1.55 20.63 -4.24
C ALA A 590 0.20 20.78 -3.52
N VAL A 591 0.26 21.17 -2.25
CA VAL A 591 -0.94 21.53 -1.46
C VAL A 591 -1.71 22.64 -2.18
N GLY A 592 -3.03 22.48 -2.29
CA GLY A 592 -3.92 23.40 -3.02
C GLY A 592 -4.01 23.18 -4.53
N SER A 593 -3.22 22.29 -5.14
CA SER A 593 -3.40 21.92 -6.55
C SER A 593 -4.47 20.84 -6.72
N ALA A 594 -5.61 21.19 -7.32
CA ALA A 594 -6.68 20.22 -7.64
C ALA A 594 -6.20 19.05 -8.53
N THR A 595 -5.28 19.34 -9.45
CA THR A 595 -4.67 18.40 -10.41
C THR A 595 -3.45 17.65 -9.88
N GLY A 596 -2.99 17.91 -8.65
CA GLY A 596 -1.74 17.32 -8.14
C GLY A 596 -0.49 17.85 -8.85
N GLU A 597 -0.56 19.04 -9.47
CA GLU A 597 0.59 19.73 -10.06
C GLU A 597 1.56 20.28 -9.00
N GLY A 598 2.77 20.67 -9.43
CA GLY A 598 3.85 20.98 -8.50
C GLY A 598 4.32 19.72 -7.78
N MET A 599 4.81 19.88 -6.55
CA MET A 599 5.28 18.78 -5.70
C MET A 599 5.32 19.23 -4.23
N ALA A 600 4.98 18.33 -3.31
CA ALA A 600 5.17 18.54 -1.88
C ALA A 600 5.67 17.26 -1.17
N PHE A 601 6.41 17.46 -0.09
CA PHE A 601 6.69 16.45 0.92
C PHE A 601 6.76 17.13 2.28
N GLY A 602 5.88 16.70 3.19
CA GLY A 602 5.72 17.24 4.54
C GLY A 602 5.87 18.75 4.71
N PRO A 603 5.10 19.61 4.00
CA PRO A 603 5.16 21.08 4.11
C PRO A 603 4.53 21.62 5.41
N GLY A 604 3.82 20.79 6.18
CA GLY A 604 2.97 21.20 7.29
C GLY A 604 1.60 21.73 6.84
N PRO A 605 0.66 22.01 7.77
CA PRO A 605 0.81 21.91 9.23
C PRO A 605 0.92 20.45 9.71
N ASP A 606 1.32 20.27 10.98
CA ASP A 606 1.59 18.94 11.54
C ASP A 606 0.39 17.97 11.46
N ALA A 607 -0.84 18.45 11.61
CA ALA A 607 -2.05 17.63 11.47
C ALA A 607 -2.23 16.98 10.07
N GLU A 608 -1.64 17.57 9.01
CA GLU A 608 -1.70 17.03 7.66
C GLU A 608 -0.54 16.08 7.33
N GLN A 609 0.41 15.87 8.25
CA GLN A 609 1.66 15.16 7.95
C GLN A 609 1.45 13.67 7.61
N TRP A 610 0.29 13.11 7.95
CA TRP A 610 -0.14 11.76 7.54
C TRP A 610 0.06 11.54 6.05
N ARG A 611 -0.35 12.50 5.20
CA ARG A 611 -0.28 12.42 3.72
C ARG A 611 1.12 12.16 3.16
N TRP A 612 2.18 12.47 3.93
CA TRP A 612 3.57 12.38 3.48
C TRP A 612 4.46 11.46 4.30
N VAL A 613 4.46 11.58 5.63
CA VAL A 613 5.52 10.98 6.47
C VAL A 613 5.10 9.67 7.16
N GLU A 614 3.80 9.44 7.33
CA GLU A 614 3.25 8.24 7.96
C GLU A 614 3.60 6.96 7.19
N GLN A 615 3.91 5.90 7.93
CA GLN A 615 4.12 4.55 7.39
C GLN A 615 2.80 3.80 7.27
N TRP A 616 2.63 3.06 6.18
CA TRP A 616 1.39 2.33 5.89
C TRP A 616 1.68 0.96 5.26
N LEU A 617 0.97 -0.08 5.71
CA LEU A 617 1.25 -1.49 5.39
C LEU A 617 1.46 -1.81 3.89
N PRO A 618 0.64 -1.31 2.94
CA PRO A 618 0.79 -1.63 1.52
C PRO A 618 2.12 -1.18 0.91
N HIS A 619 2.77 -0.15 1.45
CA HIS A 619 4.05 0.34 0.94
C HIS A 619 5.16 -0.70 1.14
N SER A 620 5.28 -1.24 2.35
CA SER A 620 6.23 -2.30 2.66
C SER A 620 5.86 -3.62 1.97
N ALA A 621 4.56 -3.91 1.77
CA ALA A 621 4.12 -5.10 1.03
C ALA A 621 4.52 -5.06 -0.44
N TRP A 622 4.21 -3.97 -1.14
CA TRP A 622 4.62 -3.80 -2.54
C TRP A 622 6.14 -3.73 -2.71
N MET A 623 6.88 -3.13 -1.78
CA MET A 623 8.34 -3.15 -1.82
C MET A 623 8.92 -4.56 -1.62
N LEU A 624 8.35 -5.38 -0.73
CA LEU A 624 8.78 -6.77 -0.54
C LEU A 624 8.56 -7.60 -1.80
N LEU A 625 7.38 -7.48 -2.43
CA LEU A 625 7.08 -8.18 -3.68
C LEU A 625 7.98 -7.69 -4.82
N ALA A 626 8.18 -6.37 -4.96
CA ALA A 626 9.10 -5.81 -5.96
C ALA A 626 10.54 -6.29 -5.75
N ALA A 627 11.02 -6.40 -4.51
CA ALA A 627 12.34 -6.93 -4.21
C ALA A 627 12.50 -8.40 -4.61
N VAL A 628 11.45 -9.22 -4.43
CA VAL A 628 11.41 -10.63 -4.83
C VAL A 628 11.34 -10.80 -6.36
N GLU A 629 10.53 -10.01 -7.05
CA GLU A 629 10.33 -10.12 -8.50
C GLU A 629 11.46 -9.45 -9.32
N ILE A 630 12.06 -8.34 -8.85
CA ILE A 630 13.17 -7.67 -9.56
C ILE A 630 14.44 -8.52 -9.57
N ALA A 631 14.82 -9.09 -8.43
CA ALA A 631 16.05 -9.86 -8.32
C ALA A 631 16.04 -11.06 -9.31
N PRO A 632 17.14 -11.31 -10.06
CA PRO A 632 17.16 -12.37 -11.07
C PRO A 632 16.83 -13.74 -10.51
N SER A 633 16.04 -14.53 -11.26
CA SER A 633 15.79 -15.94 -10.94
C SER A 633 17.09 -16.73 -11.05
N ALA A 634 17.47 -17.44 -9.98
CA ALA A 634 18.76 -18.14 -9.86
C ALA A 634 19.00 -19.24 -10.93
N VAL A 635 17.97 -19.60 -11.69
CA VAL A 635 18.00 -20.58 -12.81
C VAL A 635 18.91 -20.15 -13.97
N GLN A 636 19.30 -18.87 -14.06
CA GLN A 636 20.27 -18.39 -15.08
C GLN A 636 21.74 -18.43 -14.63
N ALA A 637 22.05 -18.94 -13.43
CA ALA A 637 23.42 -19.24 -13.03
C ALA A 637 23.93 -20.50 -13.75
N ASN A 638 24.62 -20.30 -14.88
CA ASN A 638 25.24 -21.39 -15.65
C ASN A 638 26.25 -22.15 -14.74
N PRO A 639 26.19 -23.50 -14.60
CA PRO A 639 27.01 -24.25 -13.63
C PRO A 639 28.54 -24.26 -13.84
N ARG A 640 29.09 -23.35 -14.65
CA ARG A 640 30.53 -23.24 -14.94
C ARG A 640 31.25 -22.16 -14.13
N ASP A 641 30.52 -21.33 -13.38
CA ASP A 641 31.07 -20.26 -12.53
C ASP A 641 31.01 -20.65 -11.03
N ARG A 642 31.56 -21.81 -10.68
CA ARG A 642 31.82 -22.29 -9.30
C ARG A 642 33.16 -23.01 -9.21
#